data_AF-A0A9D9GTA7-F1
#
_entry.id   AF-A0A9D9GTA7-F1
#
_cell.length_a   1.000
_cell.length_b   1.000
_cell.length_c   1.000
_cell.angle_alpha   90.00
_cell.angle_beta   90.00
_cell.angle_gamma   90.00
#
_symmetry.space_group_name_H-M   'P 1'
#
loop_
_entity.id
_entity.type
_entity.pdbx_description
1 polymer ?
#
loop_
_entity_poly.entity_id
_entity_poly.type
_entity_poly.pdbx_seq_one_letter_code
_entity_poly.pdbx_strand_id
1 'polypeptide(L)'
;MLTGTTNNLRQQTQDRLDREFAGVLTAHKVVKNIRGIRISRKIPAGVGKIKTEYDAAEGKRRSVAAFTSWLSDFSISTARGVTQNIETIAQPAYFVIKKNQRVLRNLYNWLKDSCQNAQQLDTSLLLIDDEADNASVNTSKEDEDPTAINACIRSILGLFKRASYLAVTATPYANIFIDPDTDDDMLKEDLFPSDFIYVQKAPSNYIGAEKIFGNIDEPDGSAEYAGMLEYLDPDEVEQYFPHKHKKDFAVTALPGSLYEAVYYFMLINALRDARGDRRTHRSMLIHISRFTAVQDQITDLLGWKLDEDIEQIKANAKLPAVRRDQTEVFRKLRKVWDKFELEEVNAKWLERRKIKCRPLDWDTLCSKYLKDAVSSIKVRSVNQNSSELEYLQYAKEGFRVIVVGGNNLSRGLTLEGLAVSYFYRTAHTYDTLMQMGRWFGFRPNYEDLVKIWITDDTAAWYREITSADLDLKDQIRRMPPGRKPADFGLCVRQDPITLYSLAGSSQRYGREKMQSPAPTSGNKMRSTGIIKRYLNISRKVYETSILPMNMDALKANESFCFDFISKIGGKGAVLAENSQEISDGYYWKEVPNTLIAELISKFKHHTQHPIFFGRNLEDYIMRKDKTKWEVALMFSGDGHAFAGLSDAELPVCNGEKLVISSTENRTVEVSEHNICFKHSRVGSRGCCRAGLTHKERRLAAQAYCDDKYKLECEAAARNGLPLPDKKNQYSAVQPDQAYLIEGRNPLLMIHFLEVRDAGGVRIRKPLYVTALGIGFPGSTVEERTMPFVANKVALRTFFGQEEDDGYEE
;
A
#
# COMPACT_ATOMS: atom_id res chain seq x y z
N MET A 1 -21.21 -12.87 -8.76
CA MET A 1 -20.59 -11.74 -8.04
C MET A 1 -20.65 -12.07 -6.55
N LEU A 2 -19.49 -12.29 -5.94
CA LEU A 2 -19.36 -12.50 -4.50
C LEU A 2 -19.10 -11.14 -3.85
N THR A 3 -19.85 -10.85 -2.79
CA THR A 3 -19.68 -9.64 -1.98
C THR A 3 -19.08 -10.00 -0.62
N GLY A 4 -18.99 -9.04 0.29
CA GLY A 4 -18.61 -9.30 1.68
C GLY A 4 -19.55 -10.27 2.44
N THR A 5 -19.31 -10.40 3.75
CA THR A 5 -20.04 -11.35 4.62
C THR A 5 -21.42 -10.85 5.06
N THR A 6 -21.71 -9.56 4.85
CA THR A 6 -22.95 -8.89 5.30
C THR A 6 -23.94 -8.70 4.15
N ASN A 7 -25.22 -8.54 4.51
CA ASN A 7 -26.29 -8.33 3.53
C ASN A 7 -26.26 -6.91 2.92
N ASN A 8 -25.73 -5.92 3.66
CA ASN A 8 -25.69 -4.52 3.24
C ASN A 8 -24.89 -4.34 1.94
N LEU A 9 -23.67 -4.88 1.88
CA LEU A 9 -22.84 -4.80 0.67
C LEU A 9 -23.49 -5.58 -0.48
N ARG A 10 -24.05 -6.77 -0.19
CA ARG A 10 -24.81 -7.56 -1.17
C ARG A 10 -25.96 -6.76 -1.80
N GLN A 11 -26.76 -6.07 -0.99
CA GLN A 11 -27.87 -5.22 -1.45
C GLN A 11 -27.39 -4.04 -2.29
N GLN A 12 -26.32 -3.35 -1.87
CA GLN A 12 -25.75 -2.23 -2.63
C GLN A 12 -25.27 -2.70 -4.00
N THR A 13 -24.53 -3.81 -4.04
CA THR A 13 -24.09 -4.43 -5.28
C THR A 13 -25.26 -4.88 -6.15
N GLN A 14 -26.30 -5.46 -5.55
CA GLN A 14 -27.50 -5.86 -6.27
C GLN A 14 -28.21 -4.65 -6.89
N ASP A 15 -28.40 -3.55 -6.16
CA ASP A 15 -29.02 -2.33 -6.71
C ASP A 15 -28.19 -1.75 -7.86
N ARG A 16 -26.86 -1.79 -7.78
CA ARG A 16 -25.97 -1.39 -8.87
C ARG A 16 -26.15 -2.28 -10.11
N LEU A 17 -26.06 -3.61 -9.96
CA LEU A 17 -26.23 -4.54 -11.09
C LEU A 17 -27.64 -4.50 -11.68
N ASP A 18 -28.66 -4.30 -10.85
CA ASP A 18 -30.04 -4.12 -11.31
C ASP A 18 -30.17 -2.91 -12.23
N ARG A 19 -29.48 -1.80 -11.92
CA ARG A 19 -29.50 -0.57 -12.71
C ARG A 19 -28.57 -0.62 -13.92
N GLU A 20 -27.35 -1.10 -13.74
CA GLU A 20 -26.26 -0.95 -14.71
C GLU A 20 -26.15 -2.15 -15.66
N PHE A 21 -26.62 -3.33 -15.25
CA PHE A 21 -26.55 -4.56 -16.06
C PHE A 21 -27.93 -5.10 -16.44
N ALA A 22 -28.80 -5.38 -15.46
CA ALA A 22 -30.12 -5.98 -15.73
C ALA A 22 -31.13 -4.97 -16.30
N GLY A 23 -30.96 -3.68 -16.00
CA GLY A 23 -31.86 -2.60 -16.39
C GLY A 23 -33.23 -2.63 -15.73
N VAL A 24 -33.40 -3.40 -14.65
CA VAL A 24 -34.67 -3.59 -13.95
C VAL A 24 -34.39 -3.77 -12.46
N LEU A 25 -35.14 -3.08 -11.60
CA LEU A 25 -35.05 -3.28 -10.16
C LEU A 25 -35.64 -4.63 -9.76
N THR A 26 -34.89 -5.43 -9.00
CA THR A 26 -35.33 -6.73 -8.45
C THR A 26 -36.08 -6.58 -7.12
N ALA A 27 -36.28 -5.35 -6.61
CA ALA A 27 -36.94 -5.02 -5.33
C ALA A 27 -38.44 -5.39 -5.22
N HIS A 28 -38.98 -6.19 -6.13
CA HIS A 28 -40.41 -6.49 -6.26
C HIS A 28 -40.92 -7.52 -5.26
N LYS A 29 -41.02 -7.11 -3.98
CA LYS A 29 -42.10 -7.56 -3.08
C LYS A 29 -42.71 -6.48 -2.18
N VAL A 30 -42.15 -5.26 -2.11
CA VAL A 30 -42.67 -4.24 -1.18
C VAL A 30 -42.67 -2.84 -1.80
N VAL A 31 -43.62 -2.59 -2.69
CA VAL A 31 -44.28 -1.28 -2.72
C VAL A 31 -45.68 -1.54 -2.17
N LYS A 32 -45.83 -1.50 -0.85
CA LYS A 32 -47.16 -1.37 -0.22
C LYS A 32 -47.66 0.02 -0.60
N ASN A 33 -48.43 0.11 -1.69
CA ASN A 33 -49.30 1.26 -1.88
C ASN A 33 -50.58 1.05 -1.06
N ILE A 34 -51.11 2.14 -0.51
CA ILE A 34 -52.24 2.26 0.43
C ILE A 34 -53.59 1.72 -0.10
N ARG A 35 -53.62 0.98 -1.23
CA ARG A 35 -54.85 0.52 -1.89
C ARG A 35 -54.87 -0.95 -2.34
N GLY A 36 -53.97 -1.81 -1.84
CA GLY A 36 -54.13 -3.26 -1.98
C GLY A 36 -53.96 -3.87 -3.38
N ILE A 37 -53.50 -3.11 -4.40
CA ILE A 37 -53.27 -3.65 -5.75
C ILE A 37 -51.80 -4.07 -5.90
N ARG A 38 -51.57 -5.39 -6.05
CA ARG A 38 -50.28 -5.98 -6.47
C ARG A 38 -50.06 -5.69 -7.96
N ILE A 39 -49.16 -4.76 -8.29
CA ILE A 39 -48.71 -4.54 -9.67
C ILE A 39 -47.34 -5.21 -9.85
N SER A 40 -47.28 -6.32 -10.59
CA SER A 40 -46.08 -7.09 -10.94
C SER A 40 -45.32 -6.52 -12.15
N ARG A 41 -45.18 -5.20 -12.26
CA ARG A 41 -44.45 -4.60 -13.40
C ARG A 41 -42.96 -4.52 -13.08
N LYS A 42 -42.12 -5.14 -13.91
CA LYS A 42 -40.68 -4.86 -13.99
C LYS A 42 -40.50 -3.34 -14.13
N ILE A 43 -39.86 -2.70 -13.14
CA ILE A 43 -39.58 -1.26 -13.16
C ILE A 43 -38.25 -1.03 -13.88
N PRO A 44 -38.23 -0.39 -15.05
CA PRO A 44 -36.99 -0.08 -15.74
C PRO A 44 -36.12 0.89 -14.91
N ALA A 45 -34.84 0.59 -14.77
CA ALA A 45 -33.88 1.42 -14.03
C ALA A 45 -32.51 1.43 -14.70
N GLY A 46 -31.74 2.51 -14.50
CA GLY A 46 -30.42 2.70 -15.11
C GLY A 46 -30.44 2.48 -16.63
N VAL A 47 -29.63 1.53 -17.13
CA VAL A 47 -29.57 1.16 -18.56
C VAL A 47 -30.94 0.75 -19.10
N GLY A 48 -31.82 0.27 -18.23
CA GLY A 48 -33.26 0.06 -18.41
C GLY A 48 -34.04 1.20 -19.05
N LYS A 49 -33.57 2.44 -18.87
CA LYS A 49 -34.23 3.64 -19.40
C LYS A 49 -33.70 4.06 -20.77
N ILE A 50 -32.59 3.45 -21.20
CA ILE A 50 -31.98 3.68 -22.51
C ILE A 50 -32.65 2.74 -23.51
N LYS A 51 -33.09 3.27 -24.65
CA LYS A 51 -33.49 2.47 -25.82
C LYS A 51 -32.26 2.31 -26.71
N THR A 52 -31.86 1.07 -26.98
CA THR A 52 -30.75 0.78 -27.90
C THR A 52 -31.26 0.60 -29.33
N GLU A 53 -30.38 0.75 -30.32
CA GLU A 53 -30.70 0.43 -31.72
C GLU A 53 -31.14 -1.03 -31.89
N TYR A 54 -30.55 -1.94 -31.10
CA TYR A 54 -30.96 -3.34 -31.02
C TYR A 54 -32.41 -3.49 -30.52
N ASP A 55 -32.79 -2.77 -29.45
CA ASP A 55 -34.17 -2.81 -28.93
C ASP A 55 -35.19 -2.28 -29.94
N ALA A 56 -34.78 -1.34 -30.80
CA ALA A 56 -35.60 -0.80 -31.88
C ALA A 56 -35.73 -1.76 -33.07
N ALA A 57 -34.66 -2.49 -33.41
CA ALA A 57 -34.63 -3.45 -34.53
C ALA A 57 -35.37 -4.76 -34.21
N GLU A 58 -35.17 -5.33 -33.02
CA GLU A 58 -35.73 -6.64 -32.63
C GLU A 58 -37.10 -6.53 -31.94
N GLY A 59 -37.55 -5.31 -31.61
CA GLY A 59 -38.79 -5.07 -30.87
C GLY A 59 -38.82 -5.66 -29.44
N LYS A 60 -37.70 -6.23 -28.97
CA LYS A 60 -37.57 -6.86 -27.66
C LYS A 60 -36.21 -6.53 -27.03
N ARG A 61 -36.24 -6.24 -25.74
CA ARG A 61 -35.03 -5.98 -24.95
C ARG A 61 -34.26 -7.26 -24.65
N ARG A 62 -32.92 -7.21 -24.71
CA ARG A 62 -32.07 -8.25 -24.10
C ARG A 62 -32.43 -8.40 -22.63
N SER A 63 -32.85 -9.60 -22.24
CA SER A 63 -33.18 -9.92 -20.86
C SER A 63 -32.01 -10.59 -20.16
N VAL A 64 -31.91 -10.36 -18.86
CA VAL A 64 -30.91 -10.96 -17.97
C VAL A 64 -31.68 -11.77 -16.92
N ALA A 65 -31.21 -12.98 -16.61
CA ALA A 65 -31.78 -13.82 -15.55
C ALA A 65 -31.18 -13.42 -14.19
N ALA A 66 -31.97 -12.80 -13.32
CA ALA A 66 -31.59 -12.52 -11.94
C ALA A 66 -32.03 -13.67 -11.03
N PHE A 67 -31.08 -14.30 -10.33
CA PHE A 67 -31.35 -15.38 -9.38
C PHE A 67 -31.30 -14.93 -7.92
N THR A 68 -30.91 -13.67 -7.70
CA THR A 68 -30.92 -12.99 -6.41
C THR A 68 -31.69 -11.68 -6.56
N SER A 69 -32.15 -11.12 -5.44
CA SER A 69 -32.87 -9.84 -5.43
C SER A 69 -32.34 -8.91 -4.35
N TRP A 70 -32.76 -7.64 -4.38
CA TRP A 70 -32.41 -6.70 -3.32
C TRP A 70 -32.78 -7.27 -1.93
N LEU A 71 -33.97 -7.89 -1.79
CA LEU A 71 -34.43 -8.45 -0.52
C LEU A 71 -33.79 -9.79 -0.16
N SER A 72 -33.56 -10.66 -1.14
CA SER A 72 -33.24 -12.07 -0.90
C SER A 72 -31.94 -12.48 -1.57
N ASP A 73 -31.06 -13.08 -0.77
CA ASP A 73 -29.91 -13.84 -1.23
C ASP A 73 -30.34 -15.20 -1.83
N PHE A 74 -29.39 -15.97 -2.37
CA PHE A 74 -29.65 -17.28 -2.92
C PHE A 74 -30.15 -18.27 -1.86
N SER A 75 -31.23 -18.98 -2.16
CA SER A 75 -31.85 -19.96 -1.26
C SER A 75 -32.31 -21.21 -2.01
N ILE A 76 -32.41 -22.33 -1.30
CA ILE A 76 -32.95 -23.59 -1.83
C ILE A 76 -34.41 -23.41 -2.31
N SER A 77 -35.19 -22.53 -1.66
CA SER A 77 -36.55 -22.21 -2.12
C SER A 77 -36.55 -21.51 -3.48
N THR A 78 -35.57 -20.65 -3.76
CA THR A 78 -35.35 -20.04 -5.08
C THR A 78 -34.92 -21.09 -6.09
N ALA A 79 -34.00 -21.99 -5.71
CA ALA A 79 -33.52 -23.09 -6.54
C ALA A 79 -34.64 -24.08 -6.95
N ARG A 80 -35.57 -24.40 -6.04
CA ARG A 80 -36.73 -25.27 -6.34
C ARG A 80 -37.82 -24.57 -7.15
N GLY A 81 -37.91 -23.24 -7.05
CA GLY A 81 -38.86 -22.43 -7.80
C GLY A 81 -38.46 -22.18 -9.26
N VAL A 82 -37.18 -22.35 -9.59
CA VAL A 82 -36.66 -22.29 -10.96
C VAL A 82 -36.55 -23.72 -11.49
N THR A 83 -37.52 -24.14 -12.28
CA THR A 83 -37.56 -25.47 -12.94
C THR A 83 -36.58 -25.62 -14.11
N GLN A 84 -35.79 -24.58 -14.42
CA GLN A 84 -34.83 -24.58 -15.53
C GLN A 84 -33.40 -24.86 -15.05
N ASN A 85 -32.74 -25.80 -15.72
CA ASN A 85 -31.30 -26.06 -15.58
C ASN A 85 -30.52 -24.84 -16.09
N ILE A 86 -29.43 -24.45 -15.42
CA ILE A 86 -28.56 -23.33 -15.85
C ILE A 86 -28.13 -23.46 -17.32
N GLU A 87 -27.89 -24.67 -17.82
CA GLU A 87 -27.49 -24.93 -19.21
C GLU A 87 -28.61 -24.67 -20.23
N THR A 88 -29.86 -24.62 -19.78
CA THR A 88 -31.02 -24.32 -20.64
C THR A 88 -31.36 -22.83 -20.73
N ILE A 89 -30.64 -21.98 -19.99
CA ILE A 89 -30.89 -20.54 -19.96
C ILE A 89 -30.16 -19.87 -21.10
N ALA A 90 -30.90 -19.46 -22.13
CA ALA A 90 -30.35 -18.77 -23.31
C ALA A 90 -29.81 -17.35 -23.02
N GLN A 91 -30.13 -16.78 -21.86
CA GLN A 91 -29.78 -15.41 -21.47
C GLN A 91 -28.69 -15.38 -20.38
N PRO A 92 -27.86 -14.33 -20.29
CA PRO A 92 -26.90 -14.20 -19.20
C PRO A 92 -27.60 -14.29 -17.84
N ALA A 93 -27.09 -15.15 -16.96
CA ALA A 93 -27.55 -15.28 -15.59
C ALA A 93 -26.57 -14.60 -14.62
N TYR A 94 -27.09 -13.91 -13.60
CA TYR A 94 -26.25 -13.35 -12.55
C TYR A 94 -26.80 -13.63 -11.15
N PHE A 95 -25.84 -13.68 -10.23
CA PHE A 95 -26.03 -13.92 -8.81
C PHE A 95 -25.20 -12.89 -8.05
N VAL A 96 -25.80 -12.28 -7.03
CA VAL A 96 -25.12 -11.43 -6.06
C VAL A 96 -25.21 -12.10 -4.70
N ILE A 97 -24.11 -12.69 -4.27
CA ILE A 97 -24.07 -13.64 -3.16
C ILE A 97 -23.10 -13.15 -2.09
N LYS A 98 -23.51 -13.22 -0.82
CA LYS A 98 -22.60 -12.93 0.30
C LYS A 98 -21.63 -14.09 0.55
N LYS A 99 -20.44 -13.78 1.06
CA LYS A 99 -19.46 -14.77 1.55
C LYS A 99 -19.97 -15.48 2.82
N ASN A 100 -20.87 -16.44 2.63
CA ASN A 100 -21.45 -17.24 3.68
C ASN A 100 -21.47 -18.71 3.27
N GLN A 101 -20.88 -19.57 4.10
CA GLN A 101 -20.73 -21.00 3.82
C GLN A 101 -22.05 -21.67 3.42
N ARG A 102 -23.15 -21.39 4.13
CA ARG A 102 -24.45 -22.01 3.83
C ARG A 102 -24.98 -21.57 2.47
N VAL A 103 -24.87 -20.29 2.14
CA VAL A 103 -25.36 -19.77 0.84
C VAL A 103 -24.52 -20.32 -0.32
N LEU A 104 -23.19 -20.30 -0.18
CA LEU A 104 -22.28 -20.85 -1.19
C LEU A 104 -22.49 -22.35 -1.39
N ARG A 105 -22.67 -23.12 -0.30
CA ARG A 105 -22.96 -24.56 -0.38
C ARG A 105 -24.30 -24.83 -1.08
N ASN A 106 -25.33 -24.02 -0.83
CA ASN A 106 -26.59 -24.14 -1.55
C ASN A 106 -26.41 -23.90 -3.05
N LEU A 107 -25.63 -22.87 -3.44
CA LEU A 107 -25.34 -22.59 -4.83
C LEU A 107 -24.55 -23.73 -5.48
N TYR A 108 -23.50 -24.20 -4.81
CA TYR A 108 -22.69 -25.34 -5.27
C TYR A 108 -23.55 -26.58 -5.51
N ASN A 109 -24.40 -26.96 -4.56
CA ASN A 109 -25.27 -28.13 -4.71
C ASN A 109 -26.22 -27.97 -5.90
N TRP A 110 -26.84 -26.79 -6.06
CA TRP A 110 -27.73 -26.52 -7.19
C TRP A 110 -27.03 -26.55 -8.55
N LEU A 111 -25.80 -26.01 -8.64
CA LEU A 111 -24.98 -26.08 -9.85
C LEU A 111 -24.54 -27.52 -10.13
N LYS A 112 -24.17 -28.27 -9.10
CA LYS A 112 -23.78 -29.68 -9.22
C LYS A 112 -24.94 -30.56 -9.70
N ASP A 113 -26.15 -30.35 -9.19
CA ASP A 113 -27.36 -31.04 -9.64
C ASP A 113 -27.66 -30.76 -11.12
N SER A 114 -27.24 -29.59 -11.63
CA SER A 114 -27.41 -29.20 -13.03
C SER A 114 -26.46 -29.94 -13.99
N CYS A 115 -25.41 -30.60 -13.49
CA CYS A 115 -24.45 -31.31 -14.33
C CYS A 115 -25.01 -32.58 -15.02
N GLN A 116 -26.22 -33.05 -14.68
CA GLN A 116 -26.97 -34.13 -15.38
C GLN A 116 -26.11 -35.26 -16.03
N ASN A 117 -25.22 -35.88 -15.23
CA ASN A 117 -24.25 -36.95 -15.57
C ASN A 117 -22.86 -36.53 -16.10
N ALA A 118 -22.64 -35.25 -16.45
CA ALA A 118 -21.31 -34.71 -16.70
C ALA A 118 -20.57 -34.44 -15.37
N GLN A 119 -19.23 -34.49 -15.40
CA GLN A 119 -18.41 -34.06 -14.25
C GLN A 119 -18.33 -32.53 -14.13
N GLN A 120 -18.52 -31.80 -15.23
CA GLN A 120 -18.42 -30.35 -15.31
C GLN A 120 -19.46 -29.75 -16.27
N LEU A 121 -19.92 -28.53 -15.97
CA LEU A 121 -20.80 -27.70 -16.78
C LEU A 121 -20.05 -27.15 -18.01
N ASP A 122 -20.71 -27.16 -19.18
CA ASP A 122 -20.12 -26.63 -20.42
C ASP A 122 -20.27 -25.10 -20.54
N THR A 123 -21.20 -24.52 -19.79
CA THR A 123 -21.38 -23.06 -19.67
C THR A 123 -20.13 -22.40 -19.09
N SER A 124 -19.92 -21.10 -19.39
CA SER A 124 -18.79 -20.34 -18.85
C SER A 124 -19.17 -19.58 -17.57
N LEU A 125 -18.29 -19.58 -16.57
CA LEU A 125 -18.44 -18.83 -15.32
C LEU A 125 -17.47 -17.65 -15.26
N LEU A 126 -17.99 -16.47 -14.92
CA LEU A 126 -17.20 -15.35 -14.42
C LEU A 126 -17.54 -15.11 -12.95
N LEU A 127 -16.60 -15.42 -12.06
CA LEU A 127 -16.72 -15.19 -10.64
C LEU A 127 -15.91 -13.94 -10.28
N ILE A 128 -16.61 -12.83 -10.06
CA ILE A 128 -16.02 -11.60 -9.53
C ILE A 128 -16.13 -11.65 -8.02
N ASP A 129 -15.01 -11.58 -7.33
CA ASP A 129 -14.92 -11.56 -5.88
C ASP A 129 -14.56 -10.15 -5.38
N ASP A 130 -15.55 -9.46 -4.84
CA ASP A 130 -15.40 -8.14 -4.23
C ASP A 130 -14.94 -8.25 -2.77
N GLU A 131 -14.06 -7.35 -2.33
CA GLU A 131 -13.30 -7.48 -1.08
C GLU A 131 -12.60 -8.85 -0.98
N ALA A 132 -11.87 -9.26 -2.03
CA ALA A 132 -11.25 -10.58 -2.14
C ALA A 132 -10.22 -10.91 -1.03
N ASP A 133 -9.72 -9.91 -0.31
CA ASP A 133 -8.84 -10.06 0.86
C ASP A 133 -9.61 -10.52 2.11
N ASN A 134 -10.94 -10.48 2.08
CA ASN A 134 -11.81 -10.82 3.19
C ASN A 134 -12.58 -12.14 2.94
N ALA A 135 -12.48 -13.07 3.89
CA ALA A 135 -13.14 -14.38 3.95
C ALA A 135 -12.83 -15.40 2.82
N SER A 136 -12.38 -14.96 1.64
CA SER A 136 -12.02 -15.84 0.52
C SER A 136 -10.62 -16.44 0.66
N VAL A 137 -9.68 -15.70 1.28
CA VAL A 137 -8.31 -16.16 1.56
C VAL A 137 -8.35 -17.30 2.56
N ASN A 138 -7.63 -18.40 2.28
CA ASN A 138 -7.49 -19.49 3.23
C ASN A 138 -6.66 -19.04 4.45
N THR A 139 -7.20 -19.26 5.65
CA THR A 139 -6.52 -18.93 6.92
C THR A 139 -6.24 -20.13 7.81
N SER A 140 -6.63 -21.33 7.35
CA SER A 140 -6.25 -22.61 7.97
C SER A 140 -4.72 -22.79 7.90
N LYS A 141 -4.19 -23.74 8.65
CA LYS A 141 -2.79 -24.15 8.45
C LYS A 141 -2.66 -24.96 7.15
N GLU A 142 -1.44 -25.11 6.65
CA GLU A 142 -1.14 -25.87 5.42
C GLU A 142 -1.46 -27.37 5.56
N ASP A 143 -1.39 -27.91 6.78
CA ASP A 143 -1.72 -29.29 7.14
C ASP A 143 -3.20 -29.49 7.53
N GLU A 144 -4.03 -28.44 7.45
CA GLU A 144 -5.44 -28.47 7.83
C GLU A 144 -6.35 -28.20 6.63
N ASP A 145 -7.59 -28.71 6.69
CA ASP A 145 -8.61 -28.45 5.66
C ASP A 145 -8.76 -26.94 5.37
N PRO A 146 -8.88 -26.53 4.10
CA PRO A 146 -9.11 -25.14 3.74
C PRO A 146 -10.37 -24.58 4.42
N THR A 147 -10.34 -23.28 4.73
CA THR A 147 -11.50 -22.62 5.33
C THR A 147 -12.76 -22.83 4.49
N ALA A 148 -13.89 -23.04 5.16
CA ALA A 148 -15.09 -23.51 4.48
C ALA A 148 -15.61 -22.60 3.35
N ILE A 149 -15.33 -21.30 3.40
CA ILE A 149 -15.69 -20.34 2.33
C ILE A 149 -14.73 -20.52 1.14
N ASN A 150 -13.42 -20.53 1.38
CA ASN A 150 -12.40 -20.79 0.36
C ASN A 150 -12.66 -22.12 -0.38
N ALA A 151 -12.88 -23.21 0.37
CA ALA A 151 -13.20 -24.52 -0.19
C ALA A 151 -14.45 -24.50 -1.07
N CYS A 152 -15.51 -23.78 -0.67
CA CYS A 152 -16.72 -23.65 -1.49
C CYS A 152 -16.48 -22.87 -2.78
N ILE A 153 -15.67 -21.80 -2.74
CA ILE A 153 -15.32 -21.01 -3.93
C ILE A 153 -14.54 -21.88 -4.92
N ARG A 154 -13.47 -22.56 -4.46
CA ARG A 154 -12.67 -23.49 -5.26
C ARG A 154 -13.53 -24.61 -5.85
N SER A 155 -14.44 -25.17 -5.06
CA SER A 155 -15.39 -26.19 -5.53
C SER A 155 -16.33 -25.68 -6.64
N ILE A 156 -16.87 -24.47 -6.51
CA ILE A 156 -17.73 -23.87 -7.53
C ILE A 156 -16.94 -23.63 -8.82
N LEU A 157 -15.72 -23.09 -8.73
CA LEU A 157 -14.84 -22.91 -9.91
C LEU A 157 -14.54 -24.26 -10.58
N GLY A 158 -14.34 -25.31 -9.77
CA GLY A 158 -14.10 -26.68 -10.24
C GLY A 158 -15.24 -27.31 -11.04
N LEU A 159 -16.48 -26.84 -10.87
CA LEU A 159 -17.67 -27.36 -11.58
C LEU A 159 -17.77 -26.94 -13.04
N PHE A 160 -17.02 -25.94 -13.50
CA PHE A 160 -17.13 -25.42 -14.87
C PHE A 160 -15.89 -25.79 -15.68
N LYS A 161 -16.07 -26.17 -16.96
CA LYS A 161 -14.94 -26.35 -17.88
C LYS A 161 -14.20 -25.04 -18.15
N ARG A 162 -14.94 -23.92 -18.13
CA ARG A 162 -14.45 -22.56 -18.40
C ARG A 162 -14.85 -21.67 -17.23
N ALA A 163 -13.90 -21.36 -16.35
CA ALA A 163 -14.09 -20.47 -15.23
C ALA A 163 -13.02 -19.38 -15.22
N SER A 164 -13.43 -18.14 -14.98
CA SER A 164 -12.52 -17.02 -14.70
C SER A 164 -12.84 -16.46 -13.32
N TYR A 165 -11.80 -16.35 -12.49
CA TYR A 165 -11.87 -15.75 -11.16
C TYR A 165 -11.22 -14.36 -11.21
N LEU A 166 -11.98 -13.32 -10.83
CA LEU A 166 -11.51 -11.95 -10.76
C LEU A 166 -11.62 -11.45 -9.33
N ALA A 167 -10.49 -11.40 -8.63
CA ALA A 167 -10.38 -10.78 -7.31
C ALA A 167 -10.30 -9.25 -7.44
N VAL A 168 -11.17 -8.53 -6.73
CA VAL A 168 -11.16 -7.06 -6.65
C VAL A 168 -11.04 -6.66 -5.18
N THR A 169 -10.03 -5.85 -4.87
CA THR A 169 -9.84 -5.30 -3.51
C THR A 169 -9.02 -4.02 -3.55
N ALA A 170 -9.25 -3.16 -2.55
CA ALA A 170 -8.43 -1.99 -2.30
C ALA A 170 -7.12 -2.32 -1.55
N THR A 171 -7.07 -3.47 -0.86
CA THR A 171 -5.95 -3.88 0.02
C THR A 171 -5.53 -5.31 -0.30
N PRO A 172 -4.75 -5.54 -1.37
CA PRO A 172 -4.47 -6.89 -1.89
C PRO A 172 -3.41 -7.66 -1.07
N TYR A 173 -3.03 -7.19 0.12
CA TYR A 173 -1.93 -7.76 0.92
C TYR A 173 -2.09 -9.26 1.15
N ALA A 174 -3.28 -9.69 1.60
CA ALA A 174 -3.54 -11.10 1.85
C ALA A 174 -3.52 -11.94 0.56
N ASN A 175 -4.00 -11.38 -0.56
CA ASN A 175 -4.08 -12.10 -1.83
C ASN A 175 -2.69 -12.38 -2.43
N ILE A 176 -1.76 -11.43 -2.33
CA ILE A 176 -0.39 -11.62 -2.84
C ILE A 176 0.46 -12.55 -1.96
N PHE A 177 0.00 -12.82 -0.73
CA PHE A 177 0.63 -13.73 0.22
C PHE A 177 0.08 -15.15 0.16
N ILE A 178 -0.96 -15.43 -0.64
CA ILE A 178 -1.38 -16.82 -0.90
C ILE A 178 -0.20 -17.57 -1.52
N ASP A 179 0.06 -18.78 -1.04
CA ASP A 179 1.12 -19.62 -1.60
C ASP A 179 0.70 -20.11 -3.00
N PRO A 180 1.48 -19.83 -4.06
CA PRO A 180 1.15 -20.28 -5.40
C PRO A 180 1.28 -21.79 -5.61
N ASP A 181 2.00 -22.51 -4.73
CA ASP A 181 2.26 -23.95 -4.92
C ASP A 181 1.29 -24.85 -4.15
N THR A 182 0.27 -24.27 -3.49
CA THR A 182 -0.72 -25.07 -2.77
C THR A 182 -1.67 -25.73 -3.76
N ASP A 183 -1.41 -27.01 -4.05
CA ASP A 183 -2.34 -27.90 -4.73
C ASP A 183 -2.92 -28.88 -3.71
N ASP A 184 -4.25 -28.98 -3.64
CA ASP A 184 -4.95 -29.88 -2.73
C ASP A 184 -5.55 -30.99 -3.59
N ASP A 185 -5.26 -32.25 -3.27
CA ASP A 185 -5.67 -33.41 -4.08
C ASP A 185 -7.20 -33.44 -4.38
N MET A 186 -8.01 -32.81 -3.53
CA MET A 186 -9.47 -32.74 -3.65
C MET A 186 -9.97 -31.38 -4.19
N LEU A 187 -9.14 -30.34 -4.16
CA LEU A 187 -9.48 -28.98 -4.56
C LEU A 187 -8.36 -28.43 -5.46
N LYS A 188 -8.68 -28.10 -6.73
CA LYS A 188 -7.78 -27.38 -7.67
C LYS A 188 -7.05 -26.20 -6.99
N GLU A 189 -5.98 -25.70 -7.62
CA GLU A 189 -5.20 -24.49 -7.24
C GLU A 189 -5.95 -23.46 -6.35
N ASP A 190 -5.29 -22.96 -5.31
CA ASP A 190 -5.82 -21.88 -4.45
C ASP A 190 -5.97 -20.55 -5.22
N LEU A 191 -6.56 -19.54 -4.58
CA LEU A 191 -6.99 -18.28 -5.20
C LEU A 191 -5.85 -17.25 -5.38
N PHE A 192 -4.60 -17.71 -5.53
CA PHE A 192 -3.47 -16.84 -5.84
C PHE A 192 -3.67 -16.19 -7.22
N PRO A 193 -3.38 -14.88 -7.39
CA PRO A 193 -3.50 -14.22 -8.70
C PRO A 193 -2.37 -14.65 -9.66
N SER A 194 -2.46 -15.86 -10.20
CA SER A 194 -1.40 -16.48 -11.01
C SER A 194 -1.23 -15.86 -12.39
N ASP A 195 -2.29 -15.27 -12.97
CA ASP A 195 -2.22 -14.73 -14.34
C ASP A 195 -1.81 -13.25 -14.42
N PHE A 196 -2.45 -12.37 -13.63
CA PHE A 196 -2.13 -10.95 -13.64
C PHE A 196 -2.56 -10.24 -12.35
N ILE A 197 -1.92 -9.11 -12.07
CA ILE A 197 -2.37 -8.11 -11.09
C ILE A 197 -2.38 -6.77 -11.80
N TYR A 198 -3.51 -6.07 -11.75
CA TYR A 198 -3.67 -4.78 -12.41
C TYR A 198 -4.03 -3.69 -11.41
N VAL A 199 -3.19 -2.65 -11.35
CA VAL A 199 -3.42 -1.48 -10.49
C VAL A 199 -4.23 -0.44 -11.25
N GLN A 200 -5.49 -0.25 -10.84
CA GLN A 200 -6.33 0.81 -11.40
C GLN A 200 -5.82 2.19 -10.96
N LYS A 201 -5.70 3.12 -11.92
CA LYS A 201 -5.38 4.52 -11.62
C LYS A 201 -6.62 5.23 -11.07
N ALA A 202 -6.47 5.89 -9.93
CA ALA A 202 -7.51 6.76 -9.39
C ALA A 202 -7.69 7.99 -10.31
N PRO A 203 -8.93 8.44 -10.57
CA PRO A 203 -9.16 9.69 -11.27
C PRO A 203 -8.72 10.89 -10.41
N SER A 204 -8.42 12.03 -11.04
CA SER A 204 -7.84 13.20 -10.35
C SER A 204 -8.73 13.79 -9.25
N ASN A 205 -10.04 13.59 -9.36
CA ASN A 205 -11.06 14.07 -8.42
C ASN A 205 -11.39 13.06 -7.30
N TYR A 206 -10.68 11.94 -7.21
CA TYR A 206 -10.78 11.00 -6.09
C TYR A 206 -9.82 11.43 -4.96
N ILE A 207 -10.33 11.49 -3.73
CA ILE A 207 -9.53 11.83 -2.54
C ILE A 207 -9.16 10.52 -1.84
N GLY A 208 -7.88 10.12 -1.95
CA GLY A 208 -7.31 8.93 -1.31
C GLY A 208 -6.41 9.27 -0.12
N ALA A 209 -5.84 8.22 0.52
CA ALA A 209 -4.99 8.36 1.69
C ALA A 209 -3.77 9.27 1.45
N GLU A 210 -3.09 9.11 0.32
CA GLU A 210 -1.97 9.96 -0.12
C GLU A 210 -2.30 11.45 -0.09
N LYS A 211 -3.48 11.84 -0.54
CA LYS A 211 -3.84 13.26 -0.59
C LYS A 211 -4.21 13.85 0.77
N ILE A 212 -4.57 13.02 1.76
CA ILE A 212 -4.98 13.45 3.10
C ILE A 212 -3.81 13.36 4.09
N PHE A 213 -3.13 12.22 4.11
CA PHE A 213 -2.09 11.90 5.09
C PHE A 213 -0.67 12.03 4.55
N GLY A 214 -0.50 12.18 3.23
CA GLY A 214 0.81 12.18 2.58
C GLY A 214 1.48 10.80 2.61
N ASN A 215 2.78 10.79 2.40
CA ASN A 215 3.65 9.63 2.54
C ASN A 215 4.87 10.00 3.41
N ILE A 216 5.63 9.00 3.84
CA ILE A 216 6.73 9.20 4.80
C ILE A 216 7.97 9.84 4.17
N ASP A 217 8.02 9.90 2.85
CA ASP A 217 9.12 10.49 2.09
C ASP A 217 8.90 12.01 1.87
N GLU A 218 7.68 12.51 2.12
CA GLU A 218 7.30 13.93 2.08
C GLU A 218 7.35 14.59 3.46
N PRO A 219 7.49 15.93 3.57
CA PRO A 219 7.35 16.65 4.84
C PRO A 219 5.97 16.44 5.48
N ASP A 220 5.90 16.46 6.80
CA ASP A 220 4.60 16.36 7.48
C ASP A 220 3.70 17.56 7.17
N GLY A 221 2.40 17.31 6.98
CA GLY A 221 1.43 18.35 6.63
C GLY A 221 1.50 18.91 5.20
N SER A 222 2.35 18.37 4.30
CA SER A 222 2.44 18.86 2.91
C SER A 222 1.36 18.32 1.96
N ALA A 223 0.52 17.39 2.41
CA ALA A 223 -0.50 16.76 1.57
C ALA A 223 -1.60 17.76 1.14
N GLU A 224 -2.15 17.57 -0.07
CA GLU A 224 -3.16 18.47 -0.69
C GLU A 224 -4.36 18.78 0.24
N TYR A 225 -4.79 17.79 1.03
CA TYR A 225 -5.91 17.87 1.96
C TYR A 225 -5.49 17.61 3.42
N ALA A 226 -4.24 17.91 3.80
CA ALA A 226 -3.78 17.81 5.20
C ALA A 226 -4.68 18.59 6.17
N GLY A 227 -5.24 19.73 5.71
CA GLY A 227 -6.21 20.52 6.46
C GLY A 227 -7.55 19.83 6.76
N MET A 228 -7.80 18.60 6.27
CA MET A 228 -8.95 17.79 6.71
C MET A 228 -8.73 17.16 8.10
N LEU A 229 -7.50 17.08 8.59
CA LEU A 229 -7.17 16.40 9.84
C LEU A 229 -7.34 17.35 11.04
N GLU A 230 -8.00 16.87 12.07
CA GLU A 230 -8.11 17.51 13.39
C GLU A 230 -7.58 16.53 14.44
N TYR A 231 -6.49 16.89 15.09
CA TYR A 231 -5.83 15.98 16.02
C TYR A 231 -6.54 15.95 17.38
N LEU A 232 -6.90 14.75 17.80
CA LEU A 232 -7.47 14.49 19.12
C LEU A 232 -6.36 14.46 20.17
N ASP A 233 -6.63 15.05 21.33
CA ASP A 233 -5.84 14.80 22.54
C ASP A 233 -6.20 13.41 23.10
N PRO A 234 -5.30 12.42 23.04
CA PRO A 234 -5.60 11.08 23.53
C PRO A 234 -5.95 11.07 25.02
N ASP A 235 -5.32 11.94 25.82
CA ASP A 235 -5.54 12.00 27.27
C ASP A 235 -6.93 12.52 27.63
N GLU A 236 -7.52 13.40 26.79
CA GLU A 236 -8.92 13.79 26.92
C GLU A 236 -9.83 12.60 26.67
N VAL A 237 -9.66 11.92 25.53
CA VAL A 237 -10.59 10.87 25.10
C VAL A 237 -10.50 9.64 26.00
N GLU A 238 -9.31 9.28 26.48
CA GLU A 238 -9.07 8.13 27.36
C GLU A 238 -9.82 8.26 28.71
N GLN A 239 -10.10 9.48 29.18
CA GLN A 239 -10.91 9.72 30.38
C GLN A 239 -12.37 9.25 30.23
N TYR A 240 -12.89 9.28 29.00
CA TYR A 240 -14.26 8.86 28.69
C TYR A 240 -14.33 7.47 28.09
N PHE A 241 -13.31 7.10 27.30
CA PHE A 241 -13.25 5.86 26.56
C PHE A 241 -11.86 5.23 26.67
N PRO A 242 -11.64 4.38 27.69
CA PRO A 242 -10.38 3.68 27.82
C PRO A 242 -10.10 2.85 26.56
N HIS A 243 -8.88 2.92 26.06
CA HIS A 243 -8.44 2.22 24.85
C HIS A 243 -8.74 0.71 24.94
N LYS A 244 -8.58 0.13 26.13
CA LYS A 244 -8.98 -1.25 26.44
C LYS A 244 -10.16 -1.24 27.41
N HIS A 245 -11.35 -1.51 26.88
CA HIS A 245 -12.56 -1.67 27.68
C HIS A 245 -13.29 -2.96 27.34
N LYS A 246 -14.17 -3.40 28.25
CA LYS A 246 -15.02 -4.59 28.06
C LYS A 246 -16.32 -4.21 27.33
N LYS A 247 -17.06 -5.23 26.89
CA LYS A 247 -18.34 -5.06 26.15
C LYS A 247 -19.44 -4.36 26.95
N ASP A 248 -19.34 -4.41 28.27
CA ASP A 248 -20.26 -3.90 29.29
C ASP A 248 -19.78 -2.57 29.91
N PHE A 249 -18.82 -1.90 29.27
CA PHE A 249 -18.38 -0.57 29.68
C PHE A 249 -19.55 0.42 29.70
N ALA A 250 -19.71 1.11 30.84
CA ALA A 250 -20.74 2.11 31.04
C ALA A 250 -20.24 3.48 30.59
N VAL A 251 -20.89 4.06 29.59
CA VAL A 251 -20.59 5.41 29.09
C VAL A 251 -21.41 6.40 29.90
N THR A 252 -20.75 7.27 30.66
CA THR A 252 -21.42 8.25 31.53
C THR A 252 -21.45 9.66 30.93
N ALA A 253 -20.47 9.99 30.10
CA ALA A 253 -20.33 11.28 29.45
C ALA A 253 -19.58 11.14 28.12
N LEU A 254 -19.59 12.21 27.31
CA LEU A 254 -18.89 12.28 26.04
C LEU A 254 -17.80 13.38 26.09
N PRO A 255 -16.67 13.22 25.38
CA PRO A 255 -15.58 14.20 25.38
C PRO A 255 -15.97 15.50 24.68
N GLY A 256 -15.30 16.59 25.07
CA GLY A 256 -15.52 17.93 24.52
C GLY A 256 -15.22 17.98 23.02
N SER A 257 -14.16 17.30 22.59
CA SER A 257 -13.80 17.13 21.18
C SER A 257 -14.90 16.46 20.34
N LEU A 258 -15.65 15.49 20.90
CA LEU A 258 -16.79 14.89 20.20
C LEU A 258 -17.94 15.89 20.02
N TYR A 259 -18.25 16.69 21.04
CA TYR A 259 -19.24 17.76 20.92
C TYR A 259 -18.81 18.82 19.90
N GLU A 260 -17.52 19.18 19.85
CA GLU A 260 -16.98 20.08 18.83
C GLU A 260 -17.22 19.56 17.40
N ALA A 261 -16.95 18.27 17.16
CA ALA A 261 -17.19 17.63 15.87
C ALA A 261 -18.68 17.63 15.48
N VAL A 262 -19.58 17.42 16.45
CA VAL A 262 -21.04 17.49 16.25
C VAL A 262 -21.48 18.92 15.92
N TYR A 263 -20.97 19.92 16.63
CA TYR A 263 -21.24 21.33 16.34
C TYR A 263 -20.73 21.74 14.96
N TYR A 264 -19.54 21.26 14.57
CA TYR A 264 -19.04 21.45 13.21
C TYR A 264 -19.97 20.81 12.18
N PHE A 265 -20.44 19.57 12.42
CA PHE A 265 -21.42 18.91 11.56
C PHE A 265 -22.72 19.74 11.42
N MET A 266 -23.24 20.31 12.50
CA MET A 266 -24.42 21.19 12.47
C MET A 266 -24.20 22.42 11.59
N LEU A 267 -23.03 23.08 11.72
CA LEU A 267 -22.68 24.27 10.95
C LEU A 267 -22.51 23.97 9.46
N ILE A 268 -21.80 22.90 9.09
CA ILE A 268 -21.60 22.56 7.67
C ILE A 268 -22.91 22.12 7.01
N ASN A 269 -23.88 21.56 7.75
CA ASN A 269 -25.21 21.32 7.21
C ASN A 269 -25.89 22.64 6.80
N ALA A 270 -25.82 23.67 7.65
CA ALA A 270 -26.38 24.99 7.32
C ALA A 270 -25.63 25.65 6.16
N LEU A 271 -24.29 25.55 6.16
CA LEU A 271 -23.45 26.10 5.10
C LEU A 271 -23.72 25.44 3.74
N ARG A 272 -23.86 24.12 3.71
CA ARG A 272 -24.22 23.39 2.48
C ARG A 272 -25.63 23.74 2.00
N ASP A 273 -26.59 23.97 2.90
CA ASP A 273 -27.92 24.47 2.51
C ASP A 273 -27.86 25.86 1.88
N ALA A 274 -26.97 26.72 2.36
CA ALA A 274 -26.71 28.04 1.77
C ALA A 274 -26.03 27.95 0.40
N ARG A 275 -25.15 26.95 0.19
CA ARG A 275 -24.54 26.65 -1.12
C ARG A 275 -25.50 26.01 -2.13
N GLY A 276 -26.69 25.58 -1.69
CA GLY A 276 -27.74 25.00 -2.55
C GLY A 276 -27.89 23.48 -2.47
N ASP A 277 -27.06 22.79 -1.67
CA ASP A 277 -26.99 21.32 -1.55
C ASP A 277 -28.15 20.73 -0.71
N ARG A 278 -29.38 21.23 -0.83
CA ARG A 278 -30.46 20.96 0.13
C ARG A 278 -30.99 19.52 0.12
N ARG A 279 -30.86 18.81 -1.01
CA ARG A 279 -31.44 17.46 -1.23
C ARG A 279 -30.42 16.33 -1.21
N THR A 280 -29.15 16.63 -1.03
CA THR A 280 -28.09 15.61 -1.00
C THR A 280 -27.97 15.00 0.40
N HIS A 281 -27.65 13.70 0.48
CA HIS A 281 -27.32 13.07 1.76
C HIS A 281 -26.09 13.71 2.40
N ARG A 282 -26.04 13.67 3.73
CA ARG A 282 -24.97 14.22 4.55
C ARG A 282 -24.81 13.35 5.77
N SER A 283 -23.59 12.90 6.03
CA SER A 283 -23.34 12.01 7.15
C SER A 283 -22.13 12.43 7.99
N MET A 284 -22.22 12.07 9.26
CA MET A 284 -21.14 12.06 10.22
C MET A 284 -20.92 10.63 10.70
N LEU A 285 -19.66 10.21 10.83
CA LEU A 285 -19.29 8.91 11.38
C LEU A 285 -18.64 9.09 12.76
N ILE A 286 -19.13 8.38 13.76
CA ILE A 286 -18.49 8.25 15.07
C ILE A 286 -18.04 6.80 15.22
N HIS A 287 -16.71 6.62 15.29
CA HIS A 287 -16.07 5.32 15.38
C HIS A 287 -15.12 5.27 16.58
N ILE A 288 -15.67 4.90 17.74
CA ILE A 288 -14.94 4.85 19.03
C ILE A 288 -14.78 3.40 19.50
N SER A 289 -15.87 2.65 19.65
CA SER A 289 -15.85 1.28 20.17
C SER A 289 -16.29 0.24 19.14
N ARG A 290 -15.76 -0.98 19.26
CA ARG A 290 -16.22 -2.16 18.50
C ARG A 290 -17.48 -2.80 19.07
N PHE A 291 -17.86 -2.49 20.31
CA PHE A 291 -18.93 -3.17 21.02
C PHE A 291 -20.27 -2.45 20.83
N THR A 292 -21.30 -3.21 20.41
CA THR A 292 -22.65 -2.70 20.16
C THR A 292 -23.25 -1.97 21.35
N ALA A 293 -23.15 -2.54 22.56
CA ALA A 293 -23.74 -1.92 23.76
C ALA A 293 -23.13 -0.55 24.10
N VAL A 294 -21.84 -0.34 23.80
CA VAL A 294 -21.17 0.95 23.99
C VAL A 294 -21.63 1.95 22.91
N GLN A 295 -21.79 1.48 21.67
CA GLN A 295 -22.29 2.30 20.56
C GLN A 295 -23.72 2.79 20.80
N ASP A 296 -24.59 1.94 21.35
CA ASP A 296 -25.97 2.30 21.67
C ASP A 296 -26.01 3.35 22.80
N GLN A 297 -25.21 3.18 23.87
CA GLN A 297 -25.08 4.21 24.92
C GLN A 297 -24.59 5.56 24.39
N ILE A 298 -23.59 5.57 23.49
CA ILE A 298 -23.13 6.81 22.83
C ILE A 298 -24.26 7.43 22.01
N THR A 299 -25.04 6.60 21.29
CA THR A 299 -26.16 7.05 20.47
C THR A 299 -27.24 7.72 21.31
N ASP A 300 -27.59 7.14 22.47
CA ASP A 300 -28.61 7.67 23.37
C ASP A 300 -28.16 8.99 24.01
N LEU A 301 -26.95 9.02 24.60
CA LEU A 301 -26.39 10.24 25.21
C LEU A 301 -26.27 11.39 24.21
N LEU A 302 -25.77 11.09 23.01
CA LEU A 302 -25.64 12.09 21.96
C LEU A 302 -27.00 12.53 21.43
N GLY A 303 -27.96 11.60 21.30
CA GLY A 303 -29.33 11.89 20.88
C GLY A 303 -30.00 12.90 21.81
N TRP A 304 -29.96 12.65 23.13
CA TRP A 304 -30.52 13.56 24.13
C TRP A 304 -29.87 14.95 24.08
N LYS A 305 -28.54 15.01 23.98
CA LYS A 305 -27.85 16.30 23.92
C LYS A 305 -28.15 17.06 22.63
N LEU A 306 -28.20 16.35 21.50
CA LEU A 306 -28.53 16.95 20.21
C LEU A 306 -29.96 17.50 20.19
N ASP A 307 -30.93 16.76 20.73
CA ASP A 307 -32.31 17.23 20.81
C ASP A 307 -32.44 18.48 21.70
N GLU A 308 -31.73 18.53 22.84
CA GLU A 308 -31.64 19.71 23.69
C GLU A 308 -31.07 20.92 22.92
N ASP A 309 -29.93 20.75 22.26
CA ASP A 309 -29.27 21.83 21.52
C ASP A 309 -30.13 22.30 20.32
N ILE A 310 -30.84 21.39 19.64
CA ILE A 310 -31.78 21.72 18.56
C ILE A 310 -32.95 22.56 19.09
N GLU A 311 -33.54 22.21 20.24
CA GLU A 311 -34.62 23.00 20.82
C GLU A 311 -34.16 24.40 21.24
N GLN A 312 -32.95 24.52 21.83
CA GLN A 312 -32.36 25.83 22.12
C GLN A 312 -32.14 26.65 20.83
N ILE A 313 -31.68 26.02 19.74
CA ILE A 313 -31.52 26.72 18.45
C ILE A 313 -32.88 27.18 17.91
N LYS A 314 -33.91 26.32 17.94
CA LYS A 314 -35.26 26.68 17.45
C LYS A 314 -35.85 27.85 18.22
N ALA A 315 -35.66 27.89 19.54
CA ALA A 315 -36.18 28.95 20.40
C ALA A 315 -35.45 30.29 20.18
N ASN A 316 -34.14 30.26 19.95
CA ASN A 316 -33.30 31.46 20.00
C ASN A 316 -32.83 31.99 18.63
N ALA A 317 -32.92 31.21 17.54
CA ALA A 317 -32.37 31.58 16.22
C ALA A 317 -32.90 32.90 15.63
N LYS A 318 -34.11 33.31 16.01
CA LYS A 318 -34.75 34.56 15.54
C LYS A 318 -34.53 35.77 16.45
N LEU A 319 -33.81 35.60 17.58
CA LEU A 319 -33.48 36.71 18.46
C LEU A 319 -32.44 37.63 17.80
N PRO A 320 -32.38 38.92 18.18
CA PRO A 320 -31.28 39.80 17.78
C PRO A 320 -29.92 39.20 18.17
N ALA A 321 -28.90 39.39 17.33
CA ALA A 321 -27.58 38.77 17.47
C ALA A 321 -26.99 38.90 18.89
N VAL A 322 -27.11 40.08 19.51
CA VAL A 322 -26.61 40.36 20.87
C VAL A 322 -27.20 39.42 21.93
N ARG A 323 -28.48 39.04 21.81
CA ARG A 323 -29.14 38.11 22.75
C ARG A 323 -28.96 36.65 22.33
N ARG A 324 -29.05 36.36 21.03
CA ARG A 324 -28.85 35.01 20.49
C ARG A 324 -27.47 34.47 20.88
N ASP A 325 -26.43 35.26 20.64
CA ASP A 325 -25.03 34.83 20.81
C ASP A 325 -24.61 34.73 22.29
N GLN A 326 -25.44 35.24 23.22
CA GLN A 326 -25.26 35.06 24.67
C GLN A 326 -25.73 33.69 25.16
N THR A 327 -26.58 32.98 24.41
CA THR A 327 -27.05 31.64 24.78
C THR A 327 -25.93 30.60 24.67
N GLU A 328 -26.01 29.54 25.46
CA GLU A 328 -24.93 28.56 25.56
C GLU A 328 -24.63 27.87 24.23
N VAL A 329 -25.66 27.37 23.55
CA VAL A 329 -25.51 26.66 22.27
C VAL A 329 -24.91 27.55 21.18
N PHE A 330 -25.35 28.81 21.06
CA PHE A 330 -24.81 29.72 20.04
C PHE A 330 -23.37 30.15 20.34
N ARG A 331 -22.99 30.28 21.62
CA ARG A 331 -21.59 30.53 21.99
C ARG A 331 -20.68 29.37 21.60
N LYS A 332 -21.13 28.13 21.83
CA LYS A 332 -20.42 26.90 21.43
C LYS A 332 -20.30 26.81 19.91
N LEU A 333 -21.40 26.99 19.19
CA LEU A 333 -21.40 27.01 17.72
C LEU A 333 -20.52 28.14 17.17
N ARG A 334 -20.54 29.33 17.77
CA ARG A 334 -19.71 30.46 17.34
C ARG A 334 -18.22 30.15 17.50
N LYS A 335 -17.84 29.55 18.63
CA LYS A 335 -16.46 29.11 18.86
C LYS A 335 -15.97 28.16 17.76
N VAL A 336 -16.81 27.22 17.34
CA VAL A 336 -16.50 26.29 16.24
C VAL A 336 -16.46 27.03 14.89
N TRP A 337 -17.42 27.90 14.61
CA TRP A 337 -17.43 28.71 13.39
C TRP A 337 -16.13 29.51 13.21
N ASP A 338 -15.66 30.16 14.27
CA ASP A 338 -14.45 30.96 14.27
C ASP A 338 -13.19 30.07 14.19
N LYS A 339 -13.12 28.97 14.98
CA LYS A 339 -11.99 28.02 14.96
C LYS A 339 -11.69 27.49 13.55
N PHE A 340 -12.74 27.17 12.79
CA PHE A 340 -12.63 26.57 11.46
C PHE A 340 -12.71 27.60 10.31
N GLU A 341 -12.74 28.89 10.64
CA GLU A 341 -12.78 29.99 9.66
C GLU A 341 -13.87 29.80 8.59
N LEU A 342 -15.06 29.34 8.97
CA LEU A 342 -16.07 28.87 8.01
C LEU A 342 -16.58 29.97 7.06
N GLU A 343 -16.50 31.24 7.47
CA GLU A 343 -16.77 32.39 6.61
C GLU A 343 -15.76 32.49 5.46
N GLU A 344 -14.46 32.34 5.77
CA GLU A 344 -13.34 32.39 4.81
C GLU A 344 -13.36 31.16 3.89
N VAL A 345 -13.63 29.98 4.45
CA VAL A 345 -13.82 28.74 3.66
C VAL A 345 -14.93 28.93 2.63
N ASN A 346 -16.05 29.56 3.03
CA ASN A 346 -17.13 29.87 2.11
C ASN A 346 -16.76 30.93 1.07
N ALA A 347 -16.01 31.97 1.45
CA ALA A 347 -15.52 32.99 0.52
C ALA A 347 -14.65 32.37 -0.58
N LYS A 348 -13.67 31.54 -0.20
CA LYS A 348 -12.79 30.79 -1.13
C LYS A 348 -13.58 29.86 -2.05
N TRP A 349 -14.63 29.21 -1.54
CA TRP A 349 -15.48 28.34 -2.35
C TRP A 349 -16.25 29.12 -3.43
N LEU A 350 -16.79 30.29 -3.09
CA LEU A 350 -17.48 31.18 -4.04
C LEU A 350 -16.54 31.71 -5.11
N GLU A 351 -15.34 32.13 -4.72
CA GLU A 351 -14.30 32.63 -5.62
C GLU A 351 -13.88 31.58 -6.64
N ARG A 352 -13.53 30.37 -6.18
CA ARG A 352 -13.14 29.24 -7.05
C ARG A 352 -14.22 28.90 -8.08
N ARG A 353 -15.50 29.06 -7.73
CA ARG A 353 -16.66 28.79 -8.61
C ARG A 353 -17.13 30.02 -9.37
N LYS A 354 -16.48 31.17 -9.22
CA LYS A 354 -16.81 32.44 -9.88
C LYS A 354 -18.27 32.88 -9.61
N ILE A 355 -18.78 32.59 -8.41
CA ILE A 355 -20.12 32.97 -8.00
C ILE A 355 -20.06 34.37 -7.39
N LYS A 356 -20.74 35.34 -8.01
CA LYS A 356 -20.77 36.74 -7.55
C LYS A 356 -21.84 36.93 -6.47
N CYS A 357 -21.50 36.64 -5.21
CA CYS A 357 -22.31 37.00 -4.06
C CYS A 357 -21.43 37.26 -2.81
N ARG A 358 -22.02 37.90 -1.79
CA ARG A 358 -21.33 38.10 -0.51
C ARG A 358 -21.14 36.74 0.19
N PRO A 359 -19.97 36.47 0.80
CA PRO A 359 -19.78 35.31 1.65
C PRO A 359 -20.85 35.22 2.75
N LEU A 360 -21.23 34.00 3.11
CA LEU A 360 -22.20 33.75 4.17
C LEU A 360 -21.59 34.14 5.52
N ASP A 361 -22.13 35.20 6.12
CA ASP A 361 -21.77 35.62 7.47
C ASP A 361 -22.51 34.81 8.55
N TRP A 362 -21.99 34.87 9.77
CA TRP A 362 -22.53 34.20 10.96
C TRP A 362 -24.02 34.49 11.17
N ASP A 363 -24.42 35.76 11.07
CA ASP A 363 -25.78 36.17 11.38
C ASP A 363 -26.80 35.63 10.36
N THR A 364 -26.43 35.65 9.08
CA THR A 364 -27.24 35.09 8.00
C THR A 364 -27.35 33.58 8.12
N LEU A 365 -26.27 32.88 8.47
CA LEU A 365 -26.30 31.44 8.72
C LEU A 365 -27.28 31.09 9.85
N CYS A 366 -27.15 31.75 11.00
CA CYS A 366 -27.99 31.51 12.16
C CYS A 366 -29.47 31.82 11.91
N SER A 367 -29.77 32.97 11.31
CA SER A 367 -31.15 33.45 11.13
C SER A 367 -31.91 32.74 10.01
N LYS A 368 -31.24 32.30 8.94
CA LYS A 368 -31.90 31.75 7.74
C LYS A 368 -31.75 30.25 7.54
N TYR A 369 -30.62 29.65 7.92
CA TYR A 369 -30.29 28.28 7.51
C TYR A 369 -30.18 27.31 8.69
N LEU A 370 -29.61 27.74 9.81
CA LEU A 370 -29.22 26.85 10.91
C LEU A 370 -30.39 26.01 11.45
N LYS A 371 -31.54 26.63 11.71
CA LYS A 371 -32.72 25.94 12.27
C LYS A 371 -33.17 24.76 11.40
N ASP A 372 -33.35 25.00 10.11
CA ASP A 372 -33.83 23.99 9.16
C ASP A 372 -32.74 22.94 8.89
N ALA A 373 -31.47 23.37 8.91
CA ALA A 373 -30.31 22.50 8.76
C ALA A 373 -30.25 21.41 9.85
N VAL A 374 -30.38 21.82 11.11
CA VAL A 374 -30.19 20.93 12.28
C VAL A 374 -31.41 20.08 12.59
N SER A 375 -32.62 20.59 12.32
CA SER A 375 -33.88 19.88 12.66
C SER A 375 -34.05 18.54 11.93
N SER A 376 -33.36 18.35 10.81
CA SER A 376 -33.41 17.11 10.01
C SER A 376 -32.34 16.08 10.42
N ILE A 377 -31.43 16.41 11.35
CA ILE A 377 -30.36 15.50 11.76
C ILE A 377 -30.94 14.36 12.60
N LYS A 378 -30.52 13.13 12.32
CA LYS A 378 -30.86 11.93 13.11
C LYS A 378 -29.59 11.23 13.60
N VAL A 379 -29.62 10.72 14.82
CA VAL A 379 -28.57 9.83 15.34
C VAL A 379 -29.02 8.38 15.19
N ARG A 380 -28.13 7.51 14.68
CA ARG A 380 -28.39 6.09 14.47
C ARG A 380 -27.18 5.25 14.83
N SER A 381 -27.39 4.16 15.57
CA SER A 381 -26.40 3.12 15.70
C SER A 381 -26.48 2.16 14.51
N VAL A 382 -25.33 1.78 13.94
CA VAL A 382 -25.23 0.78 12.87
C VAL A 382 -24.35 -0.38 13.34
N ASN A 383 -25.01 -1.49 13.66
CA ASN A 383 -24.44 -2.71 14.22
C ASN A 383 -25.03 -3.96 13.52
N GLN A 384 -24.76 -5.17 14.03
CA GLN A 384 -25.22 -6.43 13.40
C GLN A 384 -26.73 -6.66 13.49
N ASN A 385 -27.39 -6.00 14.44
CA ASN A 385 -28.79 -6.18 14.78
C ASN A 385 -29.65 -4.93 14.47
N SER A 386 -29.04 -3.81 14.08
CA SER A 386 -29.74 -2.55 13.80
C SER A 386 -30.39 -2.56 12.41
N SER A 387 -31.47 -1.81 12.26
CA SER A 387 -32.09 -1.50 10.97
C SER A 387 -31.10 -0.82 10.01
N GLU A 388 -31.19 -1.17 8.73
CA GLU A 388 -30.35 -0.63 7.66
C GLU A 388 -30.50 0.90 7.53
N LEU A 389 -29.48 1.59 6.99
CA LEU A 389 -29.61 3.00 6.63
C LEU A 389 -30.53 3.13 5.41
N GLU A 390 -31.77 3.53 5.63
CA GLU A 390 -32.83 3.58 4.61
C GLU A 390 -32.73 4.80 3.68
N TYR A 391 -31.57 5.00 3.03
CA TYR A 391 -31.32 6.14 2.14
C TYR A 391 -32.42 6.34 1.08
N LEU A 392 -33.02 5.24 0.58
CA LEU A 392 -34.09 5.26 -0.40
C LEU A 392 -35.34 6.02 0.07
N GLN A 393 -35.66 5.99 1.36
CA GLN A 393 -36.81 6.72 1.91
C GLN A 393 -36.60 8.25 1.82
N TYR A 394 -35.33 8.67 1.87
CA TYR A 394 -34.92 10.07 1.87
C TYR A 394 -34.37 10.53 0.51
N ALA A 395 -34.55 9.74 -0.56
CA ALA A 395 -33.97 10.03 -1.87
C ALA A 395 -34.41 11.37 -2.48
N LYS A 396 -35.55 11.94 -2.05
CA LYS A 396 -36.06 13.24 -2.51
C LYS A 396 -35.59 14.43 -1.67
N GLU A 397 -35.38 14.21 -0.37
CA GLU A 397 -35.17 15.29 0.61
C GLU A 397 -33.72 15.36 1.12
N GLY A 398 -32.94 14.29 0.93
CA GLY A 398 -31.61 14.14 1.52
C GLY A 398 -31.70 13.64 2.95
N PHE A 399 -30.80 12.72 3.31
CA PHE A 399 -30.74 12.17 4.67
C PHE A 399 -29.56 12.81 5.42
N ARG A 400 -29.83 13.39 6.59
CA ARG A 400 -28.81 13.99 7.47
C ARG A 400 -28.66 13.12 8.70
N VAL A 401 -27.54 12.43 8.82
CA VAL A 401 -27.39 11.37 9.83
C VAL A 401 -26.02 11.39 10.52
N ILE A 402 -26.04 11.26 11.84
CA ILE A 402 -24.87 10.93 12.64
C ILE A 402 -24.93 9.42 12.89
N VAL A 403 -23.95 8.70 12.36
CA VAL A 403 -23.86 7.25 12.45
C VAL A 403 -22.83 6.89 13.50
N VAL A 404 -23.25 6.17 14.53
CA VAL A 404 -22.38 5.59 15.55
C VAL A 404 -22.20 4.11 15.24
N GLY A 405 -20.96 3.62 15.15
CA GLY A 405 -20.79 2.18 15.14
C GLY A 405 -19.37 1.67 15.04
N GLY A 406 -19.25 0.38 14.71
CA GLY A 406 -18.01 -0.39 14.83
C GLY A 406 -17.69 -1.26 13.63
N ASN A 407 -17.47 -2.57 13.87
CA ASN A 407 -17.02 -3.53 12.84
C ASN A 407 -17.92 -3.65 11.60
N ASN A 408 -19.21 -3.32 11.71
CA ASN A 408 -20.11 -3.34 10.55
C ASN A 408 -19.98 -2.12 9.64
N LEU A 409 -19.44 -1.01 10.16
CA LEU A 409 -19.08 0.16 9.35
C LEU A 409 -17.68 0.02 8.76
N SER A 410 -16.86 -0.89 9.29
CA SER A 410 -15.49 -1.09 8.81
C SER A 410 -15.37 -1.89 7.52
N ARG A 411 -16.41 -2.58 7.01
CA ARG A 411 -16.38 -3.23 5.66
C ARG A 411 -17.68 -3.04 4.85
N GLY A 412 -17.56 -2.74 3.56
CA GLY A 412 -18.65 -2.74 2.58
C GLY A 412 -19.82 -1.73 2.71
N LEU A 413 -19.86 -0.86 3.73
CA LEU A 413 -20.94 0.12 3.88
C LEU A 413 -20.49 1.52 3.41
N THR A 414 -21.02 1.97 2.27
CA THR A 414 -20.83 3.35 1.81
C THR A 414 -21.70 4.31 2.63
N LEU A 415 -21.10 5.34 3.23
CA LEU A 415 -21.81 6.45 3.86
C LEU A 415 -21.95 7.61 2.88
N GLU A 416 -23.15 7.80 2.36
CA GLU A 416 -23.43 8.87 1.41
C GLU A 416 -23.26 10.24 2.06
N GLY A 417 -22.51 11.13 1.39
CA GLY A 417 -22.30 12.50 1.86
C GLY A 417 -21.47 12.63 3.13
N LEU A 418 -20.58 11.68 3.43
CA LEU A 418 -19.74 11.74 4.64
C LEU A 418 -18.86 12.98 4.63
N ALA A 419 -19.05 13.83 5.64
CA ALA A 419 -18.35 15.09 5.79
C ALA A 419 -17.60 15.22 7.13
N VAL A 420 -18.03 14.53 8.18
CA VAL A 420 -17.36 14.56 9.49
C VAL A 420 -17.07 13.13 9.94
N SER A 421 -15.84 12.86 10.36
CA SER A 421 -15.46 11.58 10.95
C SER A 421 -14.79 11.80 12.29
N TYR A 422 -15.26 11.14 13.34
CA TYR A 422 -14.63 11.10 14.65
C TYR A 422 -14.09 9.70 14.90
N PHE A 423 -12.78 9.54 14.91
CA PHE A 423 -12.09 8.27 14.83
C PHE A 423 -11.05 8.12 15.95
N TYR A 424 -11.38 7.32 16.97
CA TYR A 424 -10.48 7.02 18.10
C TYR A 424 -10.10 5.53 18.19
N ARG A 425 -10.49 4.73 17.19
CA ARG A 425 -10.28 3.29 17.24
C ARG A 425 -8.90 2.91 16.74
N THR A 426 -8.27 1.96 17.42
CA THR A 426 -7.06 1.30 16.94
C THR A 426 -7.34 0.03 16.14
N ALA A 427 -6.48 -0.20 15.14
CA ALA A 427 -6.44 -1.40 14.34
C ALA A 427 -5.01 -1.91 14.29
N HIS A 428 -4.85 -3.23 14.25
CA HIS A 428 -3.54 -3.88 14.28
C HIS A 428 -3.02 -4.25 12.88
N THR A 429 -3.78 -3.95 11.83
CA THR A 429 -3.42 -4.34 10.46
C THR A 429 -3.74 -3.23 9.45
N TYR A 430 -2.95 -3.15 8.38
CA TYR A 430 -3.06 -2.15 7.31
C TYR A 430 -4.38 -2.28 6.56
N ASP A 431 -4.75 -3.51 6.18
CA ASP A 431 -6.03 -3.82 5.53
C ASP A 431 -7.22 -3.30 6.33
N THR A 432 -7.25 -3.58 7.64
CA THR A 432 -8.33 -3.14 8.53
C THR A 432 -8.36 -1.62 8.66
N LEU A 433 -7.22 -0.97 8.85
CA LEU A 433 -7.18 0.48 9.01
C LEU A 433 -7.64 1.19 7.72
N MET A 434 -7.12 0.79 6.56
CA MET A 434 -7.55 1.35 5.26
C MET A 434 -9.03 1.13 4.98
N GLN A 435 -9.58 -0.03 5.34
CA GLN A 435 -11.01 -0.32 5.19
C GLN A 435 -11.89 0.50 6.14
N MET A 436 -11.36 0.90 7.30
CA MET A 436 -12.06 1.76 8.26
C MET A 436 -12.12 3.23 7.82
N GLY A 437 -11.19 3.67 6.96
CA GLY A 437 -11.16 5.02 6.39
C GLY A 437 -12.30 5.28 5.42
N ARG A 438 -13.49 5.64 5.92
CA ARG A 438 -14.67 5.97 5.08
C ARG A 438 -14.61 7.35 4.45
N TRP A 439 -13.68 8.18 4.90
CA TRP A 439 -13.46 9.52 4.39
C TRP A 439 -12.75 9.55 3.03
N PHE A 440 -12.24 8.43 2.52
CA PHE A 440 -11.79 8.33 1.14
C PHE A 440 -12.97 8.35 0.16
N GLY A 441 -12.76 8.87 -1.05
CA GLY A 441 -13.77 8.87 -2.10
C GLY A 441 -13.99 10.22 -2.77
N PHE A 442 -15.08 10.28 -3.55
CA PHE A 442 -15.51 11.49 -4.23
C PHE A 442 -16.24 12.42 -3.26
N ARG A 443 -15.94 13.73 -3.33
CA ARG A 443 -16.52 14.77 -2.47
C ARG A 443 -17.00 15.97 -3.29
N PRO A 444 -17.87 15.78 -4.28
CA PRO A 444 -18.23 16.86 -5.19
C PRO A 444 -18.92 17.99 -4.44
N ASN A 445 -18.32 19.19 -4.46
CA ASN A 445 -18.87 20.46 -3.96
C ASN A 445 -18.76 20.71 -2.45
N TYR A 446 -18.17 19.79 -1.70
CA TYR A 446 -18.01 19.94 -0.25
C TYR A 446 -16.67 19.40 0.26
N GLU A 447 -15.70 19.16 -0.63
CA GLU A 447 -14.34 18.73 -0.31
C GLU A 447 -13.66 19.63 0.73
N ASP A 448 -13.96 20.94 0.70
CA ASP A 448 -13.44 21.96 1.60
C ASP A 448 -14.07 21.93 3.01
N LEU A 449 -15.14 21.17 3.20
CA LEU A 449 -15.86 21.05 4.47
C LEU A 449 -15.58 19.74 5.20
N VAL A 450 -14.84 18.82 4.59
CA VAL A 450 -14.55 17.51 5.18
C VAL A 450 -13.56 17.65 6.33
N LYS A 451 -13.90 17.05 7.49
CA LYS A 451 -13.03 17.03 8.67
C LYS A 451 -12.99 15.65 9.33
N ILE A 452 -11.81 15.28 9.81
CA ILE A 452 -11.49 13.97 10.39
C ILE A 452 -10.79 14.22 11.74
N TRP A 453 -11.52 14.00 12.84
CA TRP A 453 -10.96 13.96 14.18
C TRP A 453 -10.27 12.62 14.39
N ILE A 454 -8.96 12.64 14.59
CA ILE A 454 -8.11 11.45 14.63
C ILE A 454 -6.92 11.67 15.57
N THR A 455 -6.34 10.62 16.15
CA THR A 455 -5.09 10.77 16.91
C THR A 455 -3.89 10.91 15.99
N ASP A 456 -2.82 11.56 16.47
CA ASP A 456 -1.56 11.70 15.74
C ASP A 456 -1.00 10.34 15.32
N ASP A 457 -0.97 9.38 16.25
CA ASP A 457 -0.52 8.01 15.99
C ASP A 457 -1.29 7.33 14.86
N THR A 458 -2.62 7.51 14.82
CA THR A 458 -3.44 6.89 13.78
C THR A 458 -3.20 7.55 12.42
N ALA A 459 -3.05 8.87 12.38
CA ALA A 459 -2.68 9.59 11.16
C ALA A 459 -1.30 9.14 10.64
N ALA A 460 -0.33 8.97 11.54
CA ALA A 460 0.99 8.43 11.22
C ALA A 460 0.90 7.02 10.63
N TRP A 461 0.06 6.14 11.16
CA TRP A 461 -0.17 4.81 10.56
C TRP A 461 -0.76 4.90 9.15
N TYR A 462 -1.73 5.78 8.88
CA TYR A 462 -2.23 5.96 7.52
C TYR A 462 -1.14 6.43 6.55
N ARG A 463 -0.22 7.27 7.01
CA ARG A 463 0.93 7.74 6.22
C ARG A 463 1.93 6.61 5.91
N GLU A 464 2.23 5.78 6.90
CA GLU A 464 3.05 4.56 6.71
C GLU A 464 2.39 3.58 5.73
N ILE A 465 1.10 3.31 5.90
CA ILE A 465 0.34 2.41 5.02
C ILE A 465 0.29 2.95 3.60
N THR A 466 0.09 4.26 3.43
CA THR A 466 0.11 4.91 2.12
C THR A 466 1.45 4.66 1.44
N SER A 467 2.55 4.76 2.18
CA SER A 467 3.89 4.53 1.64
C SER A 467 4.10 3.06 1.25
N ALA A 468 3.60 2.11 2.04
CA ALA A 468 3.62 0.69 1.71
C ALA A 468 2.75 0.35 0.48
N ASP A 469 1.59 0.98 0.33
CA ASP A 469 0.68 0.79 -0.81
C ASP A 469 1.25 1.40 -2.09
N LEU A 470 1.84 2.60 -2.03
CA LEU A 470 2.52 3.22 -3.17
C LEU A 470 3.71 2.37 -3.64
N ASP A 471 4.51 1.85 -2.71
CA ASP A 471 5.62 0.95 -3.01
C ASP A 471 5.16 -0.36 -3.66
N LEU A 472 4.10 -0.99 -3.13
CA LEU A 472 3.53 -2.20 -3.72
C LEU A 472 2.97 -1.94 -5.13
N LYS A 473 2.26 -0.83 -5.32
CA LYS A 473 1.74 -0.42 -6.63
C LYS A 473 2.85 -0.19 -7.64
N ASP A 474 3.96 0.41 -7.21
CA ASP A 474 5.14 0.60 -8.04
C ASP A 474 5.80 -0.74 -8.40
N GLN A 475 5.96 -1.66 -7.45
CA GLN A 475 6.43 -3.03 -7.73
C GLN A 475 5.57 -3.72 -8.81
N ILE A 476 4.24 -3.65 -8.71
CA ILE A 476 3.33 -4.24 -9.70
C ILE A 476 3.50 -3.58 -11.07
N ARG A 477 3.65 -2.24 -11.14
CA ARG A 477 3.84 -1.51 -12.41
C ARG A 477 5.18 -1.82 -13.09
N ARG A 478 6.20 -2.19 -12.31
CA ARG A 478 7.52 -2.60 -12.82
C ARG A 478 7.56 -4.02 -13.35
N MET A 479 6.52 -4.83 -13.11
CA MET A 479 6.45 -6.18 -13.65
C MET A 479 6.54 -6.13 -15.18
N PRO A 480 7.53 -6.79 -15.81
CA PRO A 480 7.67 -6.77 -17.25
C PRO A 480 6.41 -7.30 -17.94
N PRO A 481 5.99 -6.72 -19.07
CA PRO A 481 4.84 -7.23 -19.84
C PRO A 481 5.01 -8.73 -20.15
N GLY A 482 4.01 -9.52 -19.82
CA GLY A 482 3.99 -10.97 -20.06
C GLY A 482 4.60 -11.84 -18.95
N ARG A 483 5.23 -11.25 -17.92
CA ARG A 483 5.64 -12.00 -16.72
C ARG A 483 4.46 -12.21 -15.79
N LYS A 484 4.30 -13.42 -15.26
CA LYS A 484 3.22 -13.75 -14.31
C LYS A 484 3.61 -13.37 -12.88
N PRO A 485 2.65 -13.05 -11.99
CA PRO A 485 2.92 -12.82 -10.58
C PRO A 485 3.66 -13.96 -9.88
N ALA A 486 3.41 -15.20 -10.30
CA ALA A 486 4.11 -16.41 -9.83
C ALA A 486 5.63 -16.38 -10.10
N ASP A 487 6.09 -15.59 -11.06
CA ASP A 487 7.50 -15.49 -11.43
C ASP A 487 8.17 -14.21 -10.93
N PHE A 488 7.41 -13.22 -10.44
CA PHE A 488 7.94 -11.89 -10.14
C PHE A 488 8.38 -11.73 -8.69
N GLY A 489 7.61 -12.28 -7.74
CA GLY A 489 7.80 -12.08 -6.29
C GLY A 489 7.36 -10.69 -5.83
N LEU A 490 6.48 -10.63 -4.83
CA LEU A 490 5.95 -9.37 -4.28
C LEU A 490 6.22 -9.28 -2.79
N CYS A 491 6.47 -8.06 -2.31
CA CYS A 491 6.62 -7.81 -0.88
C CYS A 491 5.96 -6.50 -0.46
N VAL A 492 5.61 -6.40 0.82
CA VAL A 492 4.96 -5.21 1.41
C VAL A 492 5.87 -4.64 2.48
N ARG A 493 6.11 -3.33 2.40
CA ARG A 493 6.89 -2.59 3.39
C ARG A 493 6.26 -2.73 4.78
N GLN A 494 7.08 -2.83 5.81
CA GLN A 494 6.65 -2.90 7.20
C GLN A 494 7.45 -1.92 8.07
N ASP A 495 6.84 -1.42 9.13
CA ASP A 495 7.50 -0.56 10.10
C ASP A 495 8.49 -1.35 10.99
N PRO A 496 9.70 -0.84 11.26
CA PRO A 496 10.70 -1.52 12.09
C PRO A 496 10.24 -1.84 13.52
N ILE A 497 9.32 -1.06 14.12
CA ILE A 497 8.88 -1.26 15.51
C ILE A 497 8.01 -2.52 15.61
N THR A 498 7.22 -2.88 14.58
CA THR A 498 6.42 -4.11 14.57
C THR A 498 7.29 -5.37 14.72
N LEU A 499 8.49 -5.38 14.14
CA LEU A 499 9.32 -6.59 14.12
C LEU A 499 9.91 -6.98 15.46
N TYR A 500 10.28 -6.01 16.29
CA TYR A 500 10.77 -6.30 17.64
C TYR A 500 9.71 -6.99 18.51
N SER A 501 8.42 -6.72 18.25
CA SER A 501 7.31 -7.38 18.93
C SER A 501 7.03 -8.81 18.44
N LEU A 502 7.27 -9.08 17.15
CA LEU A 502 7.09 -10.42 16.55
C LEU A 502 8.30 -11.34 16.82
N ALA A 503 9.49 -10.77 17.01
CA ALA A 503 10.74 -11.50 17.27
C ALA A 503 11.06 -11.67 18.78
N GLY A 504 10.10 -11.47 19.67
CA GLY A 504 10.24 -11.75 21.11
C GLY A 504 11.29 -10.92 21.88
N SER A 505 11.86 -9.87 21.30
CA SER A 505 12.99 -9.12 21.85
C SER A 505 12.62 -7.66 22.14
N SER A 506 11.65 -7.47 23.05
CA SER A 506 11.19 -6.14 23.49
C SER A 506 11.87 -5.74 24.81
N GLN A 507 13.04 -5.08 24.75
CA GLN A 507 13.61 -4.45 25.96
C GLN A 507 14.36 -3.13 25.74
N ARG A 508 14.28 -2.48 24.56
CA ARG A 508 15.14 -1.31 24.26
C ARG A 508 14.48 0.05 24.07
N TYR A 509 13.16 0.17 24.05
CA TYR A 509 12.52 1.49 23.97
C TYR A 509 11.35 1.60 24.95
N GLY A 510 11.50 2.48 25.95
CA GLY A 510 10.56 2.72 27.04
C GLY A 510 9.28 3.47 26.66
N ARG A 511 8.70 3.21 25.48
CA ARG A 511 7.30 3.55 25.20
C ARG A 511 6.48 2.26 25.28
N GLU A 512 5.53 2.21 26.20
CA GLU A 512 4.64 1.06 26.34
C GLU A 512 3.94 0.72 25.01
N LYS A 513 4.23 -0.48 24.50
CA LYS A 513 3.30 -1.39 23.78
C LYS A 513 2.31 -0.77 22.79
N MET A 514 2.72 0.13 21.90
CA MET A 514 1.95 0.36 20.68
C MET A 514 2.60 -0.37 19.51
N GLN A 515 2.04 -1.53 19.19
CA GLN A 515 2.49 -2.39 18.12
C GLN A 515 2.09 -1.76 16.78
N SER A 516 3.07 -1.29 16.01
CA SER A 516 2.85 -0.81 14.64
C SER A 516 2.08 -1.88 13.83
N PRO A 517 1.08 -1.50 13.01
CA PRO A 517 0.22 -2.47 12.37
C PRO A 517 0.98 -3.32 11.33
N ALA A 518 0.56 -4.58 11.13
CA ALA A 518 1.10 -5.47 10.10
C ALA A 518 0.33 -5.34 8.78
N PRO A 519 0.84 -5.79 7.62
CA PRO A 519 0.11 -5.70 6.35
C PRO A 519 -1.28 -6.34 6.37
N THR A 520 -1.41 -7.52 6.97
CA THR A 520 -2.70 -8.18 7.21
C THR A 520 -2.63 -9.03 8.48
N SER A 521 -3.66 -9.81 8.79
CA SER A 521 -3.69 -10.68 9.96
C SER A 521 -2.69 -11.84 9.82
N GLY A 522 -2.01 -12.21 10.90
CA GLY A 522 -0.92 -13.19 10.87
C GLY A 522 -1.29 -14.57 10.31
N ASN A 523 -2.54 -14.99 10.45
CA ASN A 523 -3.05 -16.24 9.85
C ASN A 523 -3.13 -16.22 8.31
N LYS A 524 -3.05 -15.04 7.68
CA LYS A 524 -2.99 -14.84 6.21
C LYS A 524 -1.55 -14.61 5.71
N MET A 525 -0.56 -14.73 6.59
CA MET A 525 0.85 -14.45 6.32
C MET A 525 1.74 -15.66 6.62
N ARG A 526 1.16 -16.87 6.74
CA ARG A 526 1.89 -18.07 7.18
C ARG A 526 2.99 -18.48 6.20
N SER A 527 2.74 -18.32 4.91
CA SER A 527 3.67 -18.59 3.79
C SER A 527 4.57 -17.39 3.45
N THR A 528 4.70 -16.43 4.35
CA THR A 528 5.52 -15.22 4.15
C THR A 528 6.76 -15.21 5.03
N GLY A 529 7.74 -14.43 4.64
CA GLY A 529 9.00 -14.26 5.36
C GLY A 529 9.43 -12.80 5.36
N ILE A 530 10.38 -12.48 6.23
CA ILE A 530 10.89 -11.11 6.34
C ILE A 530 12.18 -10.96 5.56
N ILE A 531 12.20 -10.00 4.64
CA ILE A 531 13.42 -9.53 3.98
C ILE A 531 13.75 -8.12 4.46
N LYS A 532 15.03 -7.78 4.53
CA LYS A 532 15.47 -6.40 4.82
C LYS A 532 15.95 -5.76 3.52
N ARG A 533 15.35 -4.63 3.16
CA ARG A 533 15.78 -3.80 2.02
C ARG A 533 16.45 -2.53 2.51
N TYR A 534 17.37 -1.98 1.74
CA TYR A 534 18.02 -0.72 2.06
C TYR A 534 17.21 0.44 1.50
N LEU A 535 16.78 1.36 2.37
CA LEU A 535 16.11 2.61 1.99
C LEU A 535 17.12 3.71 1.67
N ASN A 536 18.25 3.70 2.38
CA ASN A 536 19.37 4.57 2.09
C ASN A 536 20.69 3.84 2.27
N ILE A 537 21.59 4.08 1.33
CA ILE A 537 22.93 3.54 1.27
C ILE A 537 23.82 4.76 1.07
N SER A 538 24.40 5.29 2.15
CA SER A 538 25.13 6.57 2.14
C SER A 538 26.55 6.36 2.66
N ARG A 539 27.52 6.99 1.98
CA ARG A 539 28.95 7.00 2.37
C ARG A 539 29.57 5.60 2.52
N LYS A 540 29.09 4.56 1.84
CA LYS A 540 29.66 3.21 1.90
C LYS A 540 29.97 2.65 0.52
N VAL A 541 30.97 1.75 0.50
CA VAL A 541 31.31 0.92 -0.64
C VAL A 541 30.83 -0.50 -0.36
N TYR A 542 30.21 -1.10 -1.37
CA TYR A 542 29.79 -2.50 -1.35
C TYR A 542 30.50 -3.21 -2.48
N GLU A 543 31.11 -4.36 -2.21
CA GLU A 543 31.89 -5.10 -3.20
C GLU A 543 31.49 -6.57 -3.22
N THR A 544 31.56 -7.22 -4.38
CA THR A 544 31.27 -8.66 -4.52
C THR A 544 32.43 -9.50 -3.98
N SER A 545 32.64 -9.46 -2.66
CA SER A 545 33.77 -10.10 -1.98
C SER A 545 33.65 -11.62 -1.83
N ILE A 546 32.54 -12.21 -2.31
CA ILE A 546 32.32 -13.65 -2.37
C ILE A 546 31.76 -13.97 -3.75
N LEU A 547 32.48 -14.78 -4.52
CA LEU A 547 32.08 -15.23 -5.85
C LEU A 547 31.82 -16.74 -5.84
N PRO A 548 30.88 -17.25 -6.65
CA PRO A 548 30.69 -18.70 -6.78
C PRO A 548 31.92 -19.35 -7.44
N MET A 549 32.34 -20.50 -6.92
CA MET A 549 33.40 -21.32 -7.52
C MET A 549 32.83 -22.16 -8.66
N ASN A 550 32.33 -21.49 -9.71
CA ASN A 550 31.76 -22.11 -10.89
C ASN A 550 32.34 -21.41 -12.14
N MET A 551 33.10 -22.15 -12.95
CA MET A 551 33.82 -21.58 -14.10
C MET A 551 32.89 -20.98 -15.15
N ASP A 552 31.69 -21.53 -15.36
CA ASP A 552 30.73 -21.00 -16.32
C ASP A 552 30.11 -19.70 -15.80
N ALA A 553 29.80 -19.62 -14.50
CA ALA A 553 29.34 -18.39 -13.87
C ALA A 553 30.40 -17.28 -13.90
N LEU A 554 31.67 -17.62 -13.65
CA LEU A 554 32.78 -16.67 -13.70
C LEU A 554 33.02 -16.14 -15.13
N LYS A 555 32.97 -17.02 -16.14
CA LYS A 555 33.03 -16.62 -17.56
C LYS A 555 31.84 -15.77 -17.98
N ALA A 556 30.64 -16.10 -17.50
CA ALA A 556 29.44 -15.32 -17.76
C ALA A 556 29.57 -13.90 -17.16
N ASN A 557 30.08 -13.78 -15.93
CA ASN A 557 30.34 -12.47 -15.31
C ASN A 557 31.31 -11.61 -16.10
N GLU A 558 32.40 -12.21 -16.59
CA GLU A 558 33.35 -11.54 -17.49
C GLU A 558 32.65 -11.05 -18.77
N SER A 559 31.92 -11.94 -19.44
CA SER A 559 31.16 -11.61 -20.65
C SER A 559 30.12 -10.51 -20.43
N PHE A 560 29.41 -10.53 -19.29
CA PHE A 560 28.44 -9.48 -18.94
C PHE A 560 29.12 -8.12 -18.72
N CYS A 561 30.30 -8.09 -18.10
CA CYS A 561 31.06 -6.85 -17.95
C CYS A 561 31.57 -6.34 -19.31
N PHE A 562 31.99 -7.22 -20.21
CA PHE A 562 32.41 -6.83 -21.56
C PHE A 562 31.26 -6.26 -22.39
N ASP A 563 30.10 -6.93 -22.39
CA ASP A 563 28.88 -6.43 -23.04
C ASP A 563 28.47 -5.07 -22.48
N PHE A 564 28.52 -4.90 -21.16
CA PHE A 564 28.26 -3.63 -20.50
C PHE A 564 29.23 -2.52 -20.95
N ILE A 565 30.54 -2.79 -20.97
CA ILE A 565 31.58 -1.84 -21.41
C ILE A 565 31.38 -1.43 -22.89
N SER A 566 30.99 -2.39 -23.73
CA SER A 566 30.67 -2.13 -25.14
C SER A 566 29.46 -1.21 -25.29
N LYS A 567 28.39 -1.46 -24.52
CA LYS A 567 27.15 -0.67 -24.52
C LYS A 567 27.33 0.77 -24.05
N ILE A 568 28.18 1.02 -23.05
CA ILE A 568 28.42 2.39 -22.56
C ILE A 568 29.20 3.25 -23.55
N GLY A 569 30.07 2.64 -24.38
CA GLY A 569 30.82 3.37 -25.41
C GLY A 569 29.90 4.09 -26.40
N GLY A 570 28.87 3.40 -26.92
CA GLY A 570 27.97 3.94 -27.93
C GLY A 570 27.02 5.05 -27.46
N LYS A 571 27.01 5.41 -26.17
CA LYS A 571 26.05 6.36 -25.58
C LYS A 571 26.73 7.42 -24.71
N GLY A 572 27.31 8.43 -25.34
CA GLY A 572 27.64 9.71 -24.70
C GLY A 572 28.63 9.64 -23.52
N ALA A 573 29.33 8.53 -23.35
CA ALA A 573 30.30 8.35 -22.28
C ALA A 573 31.62 9.05 -22.67
N VAL A 574 31.92 10.17 -22.02
CA VAL A 574 33.19 10.88 -22.21
C VAL A 574 34.29 10.02 -21.58
N LEU A 575 35.11 9.38 -22.42
CA LEU A 575 36.46 8.94 -22.05
C LEU A 575 37.20 10.20 -21.60
N ALA A 576 37.51 10.33 -20.31
CA ALA A 576 38.23 11.50 -19.84
C ALA A 576 39.58 11.58 -20.59
N GLU A 577 39.75 12.60 -21.43
CA GLU A 577 40.93 12.81 -22.29
C GLU A 577 42.26 12.91 -21.51
N ASN A 578 42.19 13.00 -20.17
CA ASN A 578 43.33 12.96 -19.24
C ASN A 578 43.18 11.81 -18.20
N SER A 579 43.08 10.56 -18.65
CA SER A 579 42.90 9.38 -17.78
C SER A 579 43.90 9.32 -16.61
N GLN A 580 45.17 9.68 -16.84
CA GLN A 580 46.23 9.62 -15.81
C GLN A 580 46.07 10.60 -14.64
N GLU A 581 45.38 11.75 -14.80
CA GLU A 581 45.18 12.69 -13.67
C GLU A 581 43.99 12.30 -12.77
N ILE A 582 43.05 11.52 -13.29
CA ILE A 582 41.70 11.35 -12.71
C ILE A 582 41.43 9.89 -12.29
N SER A 583 42.15 8.91 -12.84
CA SER A 583 41.99 7.49 -12.47
C SER A 583 43.24 6.68 -12.79
N ASP A 584 43.52 5.63 -12.02
CA ASP A 584 44.52 4.61 -12.38
C ASP A 584 43.88 3.56 -13.33
N GLY A 585 43.00 4.02 -14.21
CA GLY A 585 41.87 3.28 -14.76
C GLY A 585 41.24 3.93 -16.00
N TYR A 586 40.33 3.22 -16.67
CA TYR A 586 39.39 3.85 -17.61
C TYR A 586 38.22 4.37 -16.81
N TYR A 587 37.67 5.51 -17.21
CA TYR A 587 36.64 6.17 -16.44
C TYR A 587 35.62 6.84 -17.36
N TRP A 588 34.35 6.60 -17.05
CA TRP A 588 33.20 7.11 -17.80
C TRP A 588 32.29 7.91 -16.87
N LYS A 589 31.83 9.06 -17.37
CA LYS A 589 30.83 9.90 -16.72
C LYS A 589 29.46 9.72 -17.37
N GLU A 590 28.41 10.05 -16.62
CA GLU A 590 27.03 10.18 -17.12
C GLU A 590 26.41 8.87 -17.64
N VAL A 591 26.81 7.72 -17.09
CA VAL A 591 26.28 6.42 -17.47
C VAL A 591 24.83 6.25 -16.97
N PRO A 592 23.87 5.85 -17.83
CA PRO A 592 22.48 5.66 -17.40
C PRO A 592 22.34 4.56 -16.35
N ASN A 593 21.56 4.83 -15.29
CA ASN A 593 21.26 3.87 -14.21
C ASN A 593 20.64 2.56 -14.72
N THR A 594 19.90 2.59 -15.84
CA THR A 594 19.31 1.39 -16.46
C THR A 594 20.35 0.36 -16.89
N LEU A 595 21.52 0.80 -17.38
CA LEU A 595 22.61 -0.11 -17.78
C LEU A 595 23.30 -0.70 -16.55
N ILE A 596 23.44 0.09 -15.49
CA ILE A 596 24.02 -0.35 -14.21
C ILE A 596 23.12 -1.43 -13.58
N ALA A 597 21.81 -1.16 -13.53
CA ALA A 597 20.80 -2.09 -13.06
C ALA A 597 20.83 -3.42 -13.85
N GLU A 598 20.92 -3.35 -15.20
CA GLU A 598 21.03 -4.53 -16.06
C GLU A 598 22.28 -5.38 -15.74
N LEU A 599 23.44 -4.75 -15.58
CA LEU A 599 24.69 -5.44 -15.24
C LEU A 599 24.57 -6.16 -13.89
N ILE A 600 24.11 -5.45 -12.85
CA ILE A 600 23.97 -6.00 -11.49
C ILE A 600 22.99 -7.18 -11.48
N SER A 601 21.89 -7.09 -12.22
CA SER A 601 20.87 -8.14 -12.31
C SER A 601 21.42 -9.43 -12.96
N LYS A 602 22.32 -9.30 -13.94
CA LYS A 602 22.94 -10.44 -14.64
C LYS A 602 24.15 -11.01 -13.92
N PHE A 603 24.86 -10.20 -13.12
CA PHE A 603 26.10 -10.59 -12.46
C PHE A 603 25.88 -11.67 -11.39
N LYS A 604 26.51 -12.84 -11.56
CA LYS A 604 26.46 -13.98 -10.65
C LYS A 604 27.35 -13.73 -9.42
N HIS A 605 26.74 -13.68 -8.25
CA HIS A 605 27.41 -13.50 -6.97
C HIS A 605 26.84 -14.52 -5.96
N HIS A 606 27.52 -14.70 -4.82
CA HIS A 606 27.10 -15.69 -3.83
C HIS A 606 25.90 -15.21 -2.99
N THR A 607 25.03 -16.13 -2.56
CA THR A 607 23.79 -15.86 -1.79
C THR A 607 24.05 -15.18 -0.44
N GLN A 608 25.23 -15.41 0.14
CA GLN A 608 25.68 -14.80 1.40
C GLN A 608 25.98 -13.30 1.32
N HIS A 609 25.80 -12.62 0.18
CA HIS A 609 26.02 -11.17 0.05
C HIS A 609 24.69 -10.39 -0.06
N PRO A 610 24.06 -9.94 1.05
CA PRO A 610 22.66 -9.46 1.06
C PRO A 610 22.37 -8.22 0.21
N ILE A 611 23.40 -7.43 -0.11
CA ILE A 611 23.26 -6.19 -0.87
C ILE A 611 23.30 -6.41 -2.38
N PHE A 612 24.14 -7.33 -2.88
CA PHE A 612 24.13 -7.71 -4.29
C PHE A 612 23.05 -8.75 -4.57
N PHE A 613 22.60 -9.47 -3.53
CA PHE A 613 21.63 -10.54 -3.63
C PHE A 613 20.17 -10.08 -3.75
N GLY A 614 19.49 -10.63 -4.75
CA GLY A 614 18.12 -10.29 -5.13
C GLY A 614 17.98 -8.93 -5.84
N ARG A 615 16.75 -8.56 -6.21
CA ARG A 615 16.45 -7.26 -6.86
C ARG A 615 16.63 -6.03 -5.97
N ASN A 616 17.22 -6.17 -4.78
CA ASN A 616 17.37 -5.09 -3.80
C ASN A 616 18.15 -3.90 -4.34
N LEU A 617 19.34 -4.15 -4.91
CA LEU A 617 20.21 -3.09 -5.41
C LEU A 617 19.73 -2.57 -6.76
N GLU A 618 19.21 -3.44 -7.62
CA GLU A 618 18.58 -3.07 -8.89
C GLU A 618 17.42 -2.10 -8.65
N ASP A 619 16.46 -2.47 -7.78
CA ASP A 619 15.33 -1.62 -7.43
C ASP A 619 15.78 -0.31 -6.79
N TYR A 620 16.80 -0.34 -5.91
CA TYR A 620 17.37 0.85 -5.29
C TYR A 620 17.96 1.82 -6.33
N ILE A 621 18.73 1.31 -7.28
CA ILE A 621 19.36 2.09 -8.36
C ILE A 621 18.31 2.69 -9.30
N MET A 622 17.22 1.95 -9.54
CA MET A 622 16.12 2.41 -10.39
C MET A 622 15.18 3.41 -9.68
N ARG A 623 15.15 3.44 -8.34
CA ARG A 623 14.28 4.34 -7.54
C ARG A 623 14.85 5.73 -7.30
N LYS A 624 16.18 5.89 -7.27
CA LYS A 624 16.81 7.15 -6.86
C LYS A 624 16.79 8.22 -7.93
N ASP A 625 16.71 9.48 -7.49
CA ASP A 625 16.72 10.70 -8.35
C ASP A 625 17.94 10.82 -9.26
N LYS A 626 19.05 10.16 -8.91
CA LYS A 626 20.27 10.16 -9.73
C LYS A 626 20.19 9.08 -10.81
N THR A 627 19.71 9.48 -11.98
CA THR A 627 19.66 8.66 -13.19
C THR A 627 21.02 8.45 -13.85
N LYS A 628 22.06 9.14 -13.38
CA LYS A 628 23.41 9.16 -13.95
C LYS A 628 24.46 8.66 -12.97
N TRP A 629 25.35 7.83 -13.49
CA TRP A 629 26.38 7.10 -12.74
C TRP A 629 27.77 7.38 -13.30
N GLU A 630 28.76 7.20 -12.45
CA GLU A 630 30.17 7.15 -12.82
C GLU A 630 30.59 5.69 -12.88
N VAL A 631 31.42 5.32 -13.85
CA VAL A 631 31.96 3.97 -13.98
C VAL A 631 33.47 4.05 -14.07
N ALA A 632 34.16 3.24 -13.27
CA ALA A 632 35.61 3.07 -13.31
C ALA A 632 35.95 1.61 -13.63
N LEU A 633 36.80 1.40 -14.63
CA LEU A 633 37.47 0.13 -14.85
C LEU A 633 38.85 0.19 -14.19
N MET A 634 39.05 -0.64 -13.17
CA MET A 634 40.22 -0.60 -12.30
C MET A 634 41.35 -1.47 -12.87
N PHE A 635 42.54 -0.90 -13.08
CA PHE A 635 43.72 -1.63 -13.56
C PHE A 635 45.04 -1.26 -12.86
N SER A 636 44.96 -0.79 -11.61
CA SER A 636 46.13 -0.42 -10.82
C SER A 636 46.64 -1.59 -9.98
N GLY A 637 47.83 -2.12 -10.26
CA GLY A 637 48.37 -3.21 -9.44
C GLY A 637 49.77 -3.67 -9.86
N ASP A 638 50.26 -4.68 -9.15
CA ASP A 638 51.54 -5.36 -9.35
C ASP A 638 51.39 -6.76 -10.00
N GLY A 639 50.16 -7.12 -10.40
CA GLY A 639 49.86 -8.35 -11.12
C GLY A 639 50.11 -8.26 -12.63
N HIS A 640 49.84 -9.36 -13.31
CA HIS A 640 50.11 -9.52 -14.74
C HIS A 640 49.11 -8.77 -15.62
N ALA A 641 49.40 -8.61 -16.91
CA ALA A 641 48.44 -8.11 -17.87
C ALA A 641 47.25 -9.07 -17.97
N PHE A 642 46.04 -8.51 -17.91
CA PHE A 642 44.83 -9.32 -17.95
C PHE A 642 44.70 -10.02 -19.30
N ALA A 643 44.57 -11.35 -19.28
CA ALA A 643 44.47 -12.17 -20.49
C ALA A 643 43.08 -12.82 -20.68
N GLY A 644 42.12 -12.51 -19.80
CA GLY A 644 40.79 -13.12 -19.80
C GLY A 644 40.74 -14.52 -19.18
N LEU A 645 39.52 -15.02 -18.94
CA LEU A 645 39.24 -16.41 -18.55
C LEU A 645 39.11 -17.36 -19.76
N SER A 646 38.97 -16.80 -20.96
CA SER A 646 39.02 -17.49 -22.24
C SER A 646 40.09 -16.82 -23.11
N ASP A 647 40.99 -17.61 -23.71
CA ASP A 647 42.08 -17.10 -24.55
C ASP A 647 41.52 -16.31 -25.76
N ALA A 648 41.34 -14.98 -25.65
CA ALA A 648 41.45 -13.94 -26.71
C ALA A 648 40.56 -12.69 -26.58
N GLU A 649 39.63 -12.59 -25.61
CA GLU A 649 38.70 -11.44 -25.58
C GLU A 649 39.09 -10.40 -24.52
N LEU A 650 39.52 -9.23 -24.99
CA LEU A 650 39.64 -8.01 -24.18
C LEU A 650 38.35 -7.19 -24.33
N PRO A 651 37.94 -6.42 -23.30
CA PRO A 651 36.77 -5.57 -23.40
C PRO A 651 36.94 -4.53 -24.53
N VAL A 652 35.89 -4.34 -25.33
CA VAL A 652 35.88 -3.38 -26.45
C VAL A 652 34.98 -2.21 -26.09
N CYS A 653 35.45 -0.99 -26.33
CA CYS A 653 34.66 0.23 -26.17
C CYS A 653 34.88 1.11 -27.42
N ASN A 654 33.80 1.58 -28.06
CA ASN A 654 33.88 2.38 -29.30
C ASN A 654 34.69 1.75 -30.43
N GLY A 655 34.70 0.42 -30.52
CA GLY A 655 35.47 -0.32 -31.52
C GLY A 655 36.96 -0.48 -31.19
N GLU A 656 37.43 0.07 -30.07
CA GLU A 656 38.81 -0.09 -29.60
C GLU A 656 38.89 -1.13 -28.47
N LYS A 657 39.92 -1.99 -28.52
CA LYS A 657 40.21 -2.94 -27.43
C LYS A 657 40.85 -2.18 -26.27
N LEU A 658 40.25 -2.27 -25.08
CA LEU A 658 40.79 -1.69 -23.88
C LEU A 658 41.92 -2.58 -23.35
N VAL A 659 43.15 -2.06 -23.37
CA VAL A 659 44.32 -2.76 -22.84
C VAL A 659 44.36 -2.60 -21.33
N ILE A 660 44.48 -3.72 -20.61
CA ILE A 660 44.66 -3.79 -19.16
C ILE A 660 46.09 -4.31 -18.91
N SER A 661 47.03 -3.37 -18.75
CA SER A 661 48.46 -3.67 -18.67
C SER A 661 48.89 -4.34 -17.36
N SER A 662 48.10 -4.19 -16.30
CA SER A 662 48.38 -4.72 -14.96
C SER A 662 47.07 -4.97 -14.22
N THR A 663 46.97 -6.10 -13.52
CA THR A 663 45.84 -6.40 -12.62
C THR A 663 46.23 -6.22 -11.15
N GLU A 664 45.25 -5.99 -10.27
CA GLU A 664 45.48 -6.12 -8.83
C GLU A 664 45.69 -7.60 -8.47
N ASN A 665 46.75 -7.91 -7.71
CA ASN A 665 47.00 -9.25 -7.21
C ASN A 665 46.30 -9.46 -5.86
N ARG A 666 45.42 -10.46 -5.77
CA ARG A 666 44.58 -10.70 -4.60
C ARG A 666 44.73 -12.10 -4.05
N THR A 667 45.08 -12.18 -2.77
CA THR A 667 45.01 -13.42 -2.02
C THR A 667 43.57 -13.73 -1.64
N VAL A 668 43.07 -14.89 -2.09
CA VAL A 668 41.71 -15.37 -1.85
C VAL A 668 41.74 -16.72 -1.14
N GLU A 669 40.65 -17.05 -0.46
CA GLU A 669 40.38 -18.39 0.05
C GLU A 669 39.40 -19.07 -0.88
N VAL A 670 39.83 -20.18 -1.49
CA VAL A 670 38.99 -20.95 -2.42
C VAL A 670 38.50 -22.21 -1.74
N SER A 671 37.18 -22.43 -1.75
CA SER A 671 36.53 -23.67 -1.34
C SER A 671 35.92 -24.41 -2.54
N GLU A 672 35.25 -25.54 -2.31
CA GLU A 672 34.50 -26.25 -3.36
C GLU A 672 33.36 -25.42 -3.95
N HIS A 673 32.83 -24.45 -3.20
CA HIS A 673 31.64 -23.70 -3.62
C HIS A 673 31.88 -22.20 -3.85
N ASN A 674 32.92 -21.61 -3.28
CA ASN A 674 33.14 -20.17 -3.36
C ASN A 674 34.61 -19.71 -3.38
N ILE A 675 34.80 -18.48 -3.86
CA ILE A 675 36.03 -17.71 -3.80
C ILE A 675 35.78 -16.52 -2.88
N CYS A 676 36.49 -16.47 -1.75
CA CYS A 676 36.31 -15.46 -0.71
C CYS A 676 37.51 -14.51 -0.65
N PHE A 677 37.24 -13.21 -0.71
CA PHE A 677 38.24 -12.18 -0.53
C PHE A 677 38.42 -11.81 0.94
N LYS A 678 39.67 -11.66 1.39
CA LYS A 678 39.97 -11.27 2.77
C LYS A 678 39.43 -9.89 3.11
N HIS A 679 39.00 -9.71 4.37
CA HIS A 679 38.40 -8.48 4.90
C HIS A 679 37.15 -7.99 4.13
N SER A 680 36.45 -8.90 3.43
CA SER A 680 35.29 -8.58 2.59
C SER A 680 35.58 -7.47 1.57
N ARG A 681 36.80 -7.46 1.01
CA ARG A 681 37.24 -6.40 0.10
C ARG A 681 37.83 -6.93 -1.19
N VAL A 682 37.36 -6.40 -2.30
CA VAL A 682 37.78 -6.73 -3.66
C VAL A 682 38.88 -5.76 -4.11
N GLY A 683 38.60 -4.45 -4.04
CA GLY A 683 39.49 -3.39 -4.49
C GLY A 683 40.52 -2.94 -3.46
N SER A 684 41.51 -2.15 -3.88
CA SER A 684 42.54 -1.59 -3.00
C SER A 684 41.96 -0.46 -2.13
N ARG A 685 42.69 -0.04 -1.09
CA ARG A 685 42.18 1.05 -0.25
C ARG A 685 42.19 2.35 -1.03
N GLY A 686 41.04 3.01 -1.16
CA GLY A 686 40.93 4.31 -1.80
C GLY A 686 40.54 4.25 -3.29
N CYS A 687 40.05 3.11 -3.80
CA CYS A 687 39.51 3.00 -5.17
C CYS A 687 38.44 4.05 -5.50
N CYS A 688 37.66 4.51 -4.52
CA CYS A 688 36.67 5.58 -4.75
C CYS A 688 37.29 6.94 -5.11
N ARG A 689 38.62 7.09 -5.11
CA ARG A 689 39.30 8.27 -5.66
C ARG A 689 39.16 8.40 -7.18
N ALA A 690 38.87 7.30 -7.88
CA ALA A 690 38.68 7.28 -9.32
C ALA A 690 37.62 8.31 -9.72
N GLY A 691 37.89 9.15 -10.72
CA GLY A 691 36.95 10.19 -11.15
C GLY A 691 37.13 11.56 -10.49
N LEU A 692 37.81 11.63 -9.34
CA LEU A 692 38.12 12.88 -8.64
C LEU A 692 39.46 13.45 -9.09
N THR A 693 39.51 14.77 -9.27
CA THR A 693 40.75 15.53 -9.49
C THR A 693 41.65 15.51 -8.26
N HIS A 694 42.96 15.79 -8.43
CA HIS A 694 43.89 15.91 -7.31
C HIS A 694 43.43 16.89 -6.22
N LYS A 695 42.81 18.01 -6.62
CA LYS A 695 42.26 19.01 -5.70
C LYS A 695 41.08 18.44 -4.89
N GLU A 696 40.14 17.79 -5.55
CA GLU A 696 38.98 17.17 -4.90
C GLU A 696 39.39 16.04 -3.95
N ARG A 697 40.33 15.18 -4.35
CA ARG A 697 40.89 14.12 -3.50
C ARG A 697 41.47 14.70 -2.21
N ARG A 698 42.24 15.79 -2.30
CA ARG A 698 42.85 16.44 -1.14
C ARG A 698 41.80 17.08 -0.23
N LEU A 699 40.81 17.78 -0.78
CA LEU A 699 39.74 18.40 -0.02
C LEU A 699 38.86 17.35 0.68
N ALA A 700 38.51 16.28 -0.03
CA ALA A 700 37.72 15.16 0.50
C ALA A 700 38.44 14.45 1.65
N ALA A 701 39.74 14.16 1.48
CA ALA A 701 40.57 13.58 2.53
C ALA A 701 40.66 14.48 3.78
N GLN A 702 40.83 15.80 3.59
CA GLN A 702 40.88 16.75 4.69
C GLN A 702 39.54 16.86 5.43
N ALA A 703 38.43 16.99 4.70
CA ALA A 703 37.09 17.05 5.27
C ALA A 703 36.76 15.80 6.09
N TYR A 704 37.12 14.61 5.58
CA TYR A 704 36.92 13.35 6.31
C TYR A 704 37.72 13.30 7.62
N CYS A 705 38.98 13.74 7.60
CA CYS A 705 39.79 13.85 8.83
C CYS A 705 39.20 14.83 9.83
N ASP A 706 38.73 16.00 9.37
CA ASP A 706 38.12 17.00 10.25
C ASP A 706 36.79 16.50 10.87
N ASP A 707 35.93 15.82 10.09
CA ASP A 707 34.70 15.19 10.59
C ASP A 707 34.99 14.08 11.61
N LYS A 708 35.96 13.20 11.31
CA LYS A 708 36.38 12.12 12.21
C LYS A 708 36.92 12.68 13.53
N TYR A 709 37.73 13.73 13.47
CA TYR A 709 38.26 14.42 14.64
C TYR A 709 37.14 14.96 15.52
N LYS A 710 36.17 15.64 14.92
CA LYS A 710 35.02 16.19 15.63
C LYS A 710 34.22 15.10 16.35
N LEU A 711 33.92 14.00 15.67
CA LEU A 711 33.16 12.87 16.26
C LEU A 711 33.91 12.20 17.42
N GLU A 712 35.23 11.99 17.29
CA GLU A 712 36.04 11.42 18.37
C GLU A 712 36.14 12.36 19.57
N CYS A 713 36.24 13.69 19.35
CA CYS A 713 36.18 14.68 20.44
C CYS A 713 34.82 14.65 21.16
N GLU A 714 33.71 14.58 20.43
CA GLU A 714 32.36 14.49 21.01
C GLU A 714 32.14 13.18 21.79
N ALA A 715 32.70 12.07 21.31
CA ALA A 715 32.66 10.79 22.00
C ALA A 715 33.55 10.78 23.26
N ALA A 716 34.75 11.38 23.18
CA ALA A 716 35.64 11.54 24.32
C ALA A 716 34.98 12.41 25.41
N ALA A 717 34.32 13.51 25.02
CA ALA A 717 33.57 14.37 25.93
C ALA A 717 32.40 13.63 26.61
N ARG A 718 31.65 12.81 25.86
CA ARG A 718 30.55 11.98 26.42
C ARG A 718 31.04 10.92 27.41
N ASN A 719 32.24 10.37 27.18
CA ASN A 719 32.78 9.24 27.96
C ASN A 719 33.87 9.65 28.97
N GLY A 720 34.17 10.94 29.14
CA GLY A 720 35.19 11.43 30.05
C GLY A 720 36.64 11.02 29.70
N LEU A 721 36.92 10.78 28.42
CA LEU A 721 38.23 10.37 27.92
C LEU A 721 39.05 11.59 27.45
N PRO A 722 40.40 11.52 27.45
CA PRO A 722 41.24 12.57 26.91
C PRO A 722 40.97 12.82 25.41
N LEU A 723 41.10 14.07 24.97
CA LEU A 723 40.89 14.44 23.57
C LEU A 723 41.91 13.73 22.67
N PRO A 724 41.48 13.23 21.50
CA PRO A 724 42.36 12.57 20.53
C PRO A 724 43.37 13.58 19.93
N ASP A 725 44.55 13.10 19.52
CA ASP A 725 45.52 13.91 18.78
C ASP A 725 45.13 14.00 17.31
N LYS A 726 44.96 15.22 16.80
CA LYS A 726 44.61 15.50 15.40
C LYS A 726 45.65 14.94 14.40
N LYS A 727 46.92 14.80 14.79
CA LYS A 727 47.99 14.25 13.93
C LYS A 727 47.81 12.76 13.65
N ASN A 728 47.19 11.99 14.55
CA ASN A 728 46.97 10.56 14.39
C ASN A 728 45.86 10.21 13.39
N GLN A 729 45.17 11.22 12.85
CA GLN A 729 44.06 11.01 11.91
C GLN A 729 44.45 11.11 10.43
N TYR A 730 45.69 11.52 10.14
CA TYR A 730 46.19 11.64 8.78
C TYR A 730 46.92 10.36 8.34
N SER A 731 46.20 9.49 7.63
CA SER A 731 46.80 8.40 6.85
C SER A 731 47.19 8.92 5.46
N ALA A 732 48.28 8.39 4.88
CA ALA A 732 48.69 8.69 3.50
C ALA A 732 47.59 8.36 2.47
N VAL A 733 46.75 7.37 2.76
CA VAL A 733 45.55 7.03 1.98
C VAL A 733 44.34 6.91 2.91
N GLN A 734 43.33 7.74 2.67
CA GLN A 734 42.05 7.73 3.41
C GLN A 734 41.16 6.55 2.97
N PRO A 735 40.24 6.07 3.81
CA PRO A 735 39.29 5.03 3.40
C PRO A 735 38.38 5.53 2.27
N ASP A 736 37.79 4.61 1.49
CA ASP A 736 36.95 4.96 0.33
C ASP A 736 35.80 5.92 0.66
N GLN A 737 35.23 5.75 1.84
CA GLN A 737 34.18 6.59 2.39
C GLN A 737 34.55 8.09 2.39
N ALA A 738 35.83 8.44 2.49
CA ALA A 738 36.30 9.81 2.41
C ALA A 738 36.06 10.44 1.03
N TYR A 739 36.07 9.64 -0.04
CA TYR A 739 35.96 10.10 -1.43
C TYR A 739 34.53 10.01 -1.99
N LEU A 740 33.58 9.47 -1.21
CA LEU A 740 32.15 9.44 -1.50
C LEU A 740 31.48 10.74 -1.01
N ILE A 741 31.97 11.87 -1.52
CA ILE A 741 31.55 13.22 -1.13
C ILE A 741 30.13 13.54 -1.57
N GLU A 742 29.48 14.47 -0.84
CA GLU A 742 28.15 14.97 -1.17
C GLU A 742 28.14 15.66 -2.55
N GLY A 743 27.05 15.49 -3.30
CA GLY A 743 26.90 16.05 -4.65
C GLY A 743 27.45 15.18 -5.79
N ARG A 744 28.40 14.27 -5.52
CA ARG A 744 28.96 13.34 -6.54
C ARG A 744 27.93 12.33 -7.04
N ASN A 745 28.06 11.81 -8.27
CA ASN A 745 27.23 10.71 -8.76
C ASN A 745 27.68 9.36 -8.14
N PRO A 746 26.78 8.36 -8.02
CA PRO A 746 27.18 7.02 -7.59
C PRO A 746 28.21 6.40 -8.52
N LEU A 747 29.16 5.66 -7.95
CA LEU A 747 30.30 5.08 -8.65
C LEU A 747 30.17 3.56 -8.72
N LEU A 748 30.19 3.00 -9.93
CA LEU A 748 30.43 1.58 -10.19
C LEU A 748 31.92 1.37 -10.52
N MET A 749 32.55 0.39 -9.89
CA MET A 749 33.92 -0.03 -10.09
C MET A 749 33.90 -1.47 -10.62
N ILE A 750 34.53 -1.69 -11.75
CA ILE A 750 34.70 -3.02 -12.34
C ILE A 750 36.15 -3.43 -12.10
N HIS A 751 36.35 -4.60 -11.48
CA HIS A 751 37.65 -5.13 -11.14
C HIS A 751 37.94 -6.40 -11.94
N PHE A 752 39.04 -6.41 -12.67
CA PHE A 752 39.65 -7.62 -13.21
C PHE A 752 40.90 -7.94 -12.37
N LEU A 753 40.85 -9.06 -11.65
CA LEU A 753 41.79 -9.37 -10.58
C LEU A 753 42.55 -10.64 -10.89
N GLU A 754 43.86 -10.64 -10.67
CA GLU A 754 44.66 -11.88 -10.59
C GLU A 754 44.49 -12.45 -9.19
N VAL A 755 44.09 -13.71 -9.09
CA VAL A 755 43.83 -14.36 -7.80
C VAL A 755 44.88 -15.39 -7.45
N ARG A 756 45.37 -15.34 -6.22
CA ARG A 756 46.26 -16.34 -5.62
C ARG A 756 45.53 -17.02 -4.47
N ASP A 757 45.37 -18.34 -4.57
CA ASP A 757 44.73 -19.11 -3.51
C ASP A 757 45.67 -19.32 -2.32
N ALA A 758 45.19 -18.99 -1.12
CA ALA A 758 45.87 -19.27 0.14
C ALA A 758 45.54 -20.65 0.73
N GLY A 759 44.46 -21.30 0.29
CA GLY A 759 43.87 -22.49 0.91
C GLY A 759 44.45 -23.83 0.44
N GLY A 760 45.23 -23.86 -0.65
CA GLY A 760 45.94 -25.06 -1.10
C GLY A 760 45.04 -26.19 -1.63
N VAL A 761 43.74 -25.93 -1.87
CA VAL A 761 42.77 -26.93 -2.34
C VAL A 761 43.14 -27.43 -3.75
N ARG A 762 43.08 -28.74 -4.01
CA ARG A 762 43.41 -29.33 -5.33
C ARG A 762 42.23 -29.29 -6.32
N ILE A 763 41.74 -28.10 -6.61
CA ILE A 763 40.70 -27.86 -7.62
C ILE A 763 41.23 -26.94 -8.74
N ARG A 764 40.64 -27.02 -9.94
CA ARG A 764 40.99 -26.14 -11.06
C ARG A 764 40.58 -24.71 -10.70
N LYS A 765 41.56 -23.82 -10.56
CA LYS A 765 41.35 -22.43 -10.13
C LYS A 765 41.40 -21.47 -11.33
N PRO A 766 40.55 -20.43 -11.33
CA PRO A 766 40.72 -19.33 -12.27
C PRO A 766 42.01 -18.57 -11.93
N LEU A 767 42.77 -18.15 -12.96
CA LEU A 767 43.89 -17.21 -12.79
C LEU A 767 43.37 -15.79 -12.57
N TYR A 768 42.26 -15.45 -13.25
CA TYR A 768 41.62 -14.15 -13.15
C TYR A 768 40.16 -14.27 -12.73
N VAL A 769 39.65 -13.29 -11.98
CA VAL A 769 38.22 -13.18 -11.68
C VAL A 769 37.73 -11.76 -11.92
N THR A 770 36.46 -11.64 -12.28
CA THR A 770 35.77 -10.36 -12.40
C THR A 770 34.95 -10.11 -11.13
N ALA A 771 35.02 -8.90 -10.59
CA ALA A 771 34.28 -8.50 -9.40
C ALA A 771 33.81 -7.04 -9.52
N LEU A 772 32.75 -6.68 -8.78
CA LEU A 772 32.16 -5.34 -8.80
C LEU A 772 32.33 -4.66 -7.44
N GLY A 773 32.52 -3.35 -7.47
CA GLY A 773 32.44 -2.46 -6.32
C GLY A 773 31.48 -1.30 -6.60
N ILE A 774 30.67 -0.90 -5.64
CA ILE A 774 29.70 0.19 -5.80
C ILE A 774 29.83 1.14 -4.61
N GLY A 775 30.11 2.41 -4.91
CA GLY A 775 30.21 3.49 -3.93
C GLY A 775 29.04 4.46 -4.05
N PHE A 776 28.33 4.66 -2.94
CA PHE A 776 27.25 5.64 -2.87
C PHE A 776 27.69 6.95 -2.20
N PRO A 777 27.55 8.11 -2.87
CA PRO A 777 27.94 9.41 -2.35
C PRO A 777 27.16 9.74 -1.08
N GLY A 778 27.75 10.55 -0.21
CA GLY A 778 27.13 10.95 1.04
C GLY A 778 25.85 11.77 0.82
N SER A 779 24.79 11.36 1.50
CA SER A 779 23.61 12.18 1.79
C SER A 779 23.59 12.57 3.28
N THR A 780 22.89 13.65 3.63
CA THR A 780 22.60 14.04 5.03
C THR A 780 21.87 12.97 5.85
N VAL A 781 21.31 11.95 5.19
CA VAL A 781 20.58 10.84 5.81
C VAL A 781 21.51 9.63 6.01
N GLU A 782 21.48 9.03 7.20
CA GLU A 782 22.22 7.80 7.54
C GLU A 782 21.73 6.57 6.76
N GLU A 783 22.50 5.48 6.81
CA GLU A 783 22.11 4.17 6.26
C GLU A 783 20.85 3.67 7.01
N ARG A 784 19.77 3.45 6.26
CA ARG A 784 18.49 3.01 6.83
C ARG A 784 18.05 1.75 6.11
N THR A 785 17.88 0.66 6.85
CA THR A 785 17.20 -0.53 6.35
C THR A 785 15.73 -0.48 6.74
N MET A 786 14.90 -1.02 5.86
CA MET A 786 13.47 -1.15 6.04
C MET A 786 13.09 -2.61 5.83
N PRO A 787 12.31 -3.19 6.76
CA PRO A 787 11.86 -4.55 6.64
C PRO A 787 10.65 -4.65 5.71
N PHE A 788 10.53 -5.77 5.03
CA PHE A 788 9.43 -6.08 4.13
C PHE A 788 8.94 -7.50 4.41
N VAL A 789 7.62 -7.68 4.37
CA VAL A 789 6.99 -9.00 4.33
C VAL A 789 6.96 -9.45 2.87
N ALA A 790 7.66 -10.52 2.56
CA ALA A 790 7.79 -11.08 1.22
C ALA A 790 6.98 -12.37 1.10
N ASN A 791 6.32 -12.55 -0.05
CA ASN A 791 5.67 -13.81 -0.39
C ASN A 791 6.69 -14.89 -0.75
N LYS A 792 6.29 -16.17 -0.78
CA LYS A 792 7.16 -17.32 -1.07
C LYS A 792 7.98 -17.17 -2.36
N VAL A 793 7.37 -16.63 -3.42
CA VAL A 793 8.06 -16.34 -4.69
C VAL A 793 9.18 -15.32 -4.51
N ALA A 794 8.91 -14.23 -3.77
CA ALA A 794 9.93 -13.24 -3.44
C ALA A 794 11.01 -13.87 -2.56
N LEU A 795 10.67 -14.68 -1.55
CA LEU A 795 11.65 -15.38 -0.71
C LEU A 795 12.57 -16.28 -1.53
N ARG A 796 12.05 -17.11 -2.44
CA ARG A 796 12.88 -17.92 -3.36
C ARG A 796 13.82 -17.07 -4.19
N THR A 797 13.33 -15.93 -4.68
CA THR A 797 14.17 -14.96 -5.41
C THR A 797 15.23 -14.31 -4.52
N PHE A 798 14.91 -14.13 -3.22
CA PHE A 798 15.74 -13.43 -2.24
C PHE A 798 16.72 -14.31 -1.47
N PHE A 799 16.47 -15.61 -1.35
CA PHE A 799 17.28 -16.57 -0.59
C PHE A 799 17.89 -17.67 -1.48
N GLY A 800 17.45 -17.79 -2.74
CA GLY A 800 17.73 -18.93 -3.60
C GLY A 800 16.64 -19.99 -3.44
N GLN A 801 16.61 -21.00 -4.32
CA GLN A 801 15.95 -22.25 -3.95
C GLN A 801 16.81 -22.85 -2.83
N GLU A 802 16.23 -23.05 -1.65
CA GLU A 802 16.74 -24.09 -0.77
C GLU A 802 16.63 -25.37 -1.62
N GLU A 803 17.76 -25.90 -2.07
CA GLU A 803 17.79 -27.30 -2.43
C GLU A 803 17.31 -28.02 -1.18
N ASP A 804 16.27 -28.84 -1.37
CA ASP A 804 15.69 -29.70 -0.35
C ASP A 804 16.79 -30.70 0.03
N ASP A 805 17.74 -30.27 0.85
CA ASP A 805 18.73 -31.13 1.49
C ASP A 805 17.93 -31.98 2.46
N GLY A 806 17.44 -33.10 1.94
CA GLY A 806 16.65 -34.12 2.61
C GLY A 806 17.40 -34.70 3.81
N TYR A 807 17.49 -33.93 4.87
CA TYR A 807 17.80 -34.38 6.21
C TYR A 807 16.47 -34.59 6.92
N GLU A 808 15.90 -35.77 6.70
CA GLU A 808 15.05 -36.40 7.70
C GLU A 808 15.88 -36.57 8.98
N GLU A 809 15.49 -35.91 10.07
CA GLU A 809 15.74 -36.36 11.45
C GLU A 809 14.42 -36.65 12.15
#